data_AF-M0BIK3-F1
#
_entry.id   AF-M0BIK3-F1
#
_cell.length_a   1.000
_cell.length_b   1.000
_cell.length_c   1.000
_cell.angle_alpha   90.00
_cell.angle_beta   90.00
_cell.angle_gamma   90.00
#
_symmetry.space_group_name_H-M   'P 1'
#
loop_
_entity.id
_entity.type
_entity.pdbx_description
1 polymer ?
#
loop_
_entity_poly.entity_id
_entity_poly.type
_entity_poly.pdbx_seq_one_letter_code
_entity_poly.pdbx_strand_id
1 'polypeptide(L)'
;MDYGLDIGADAIRLASGQPASPSVASTPALVLATSALEATPPAGDAELVETADAAYRVGSDALAAAEAEDDEPESLFRNGVLPPAPHGDAAFAALVESVFAEQETQGQAQAQSAETGGRLYYTIPGTLVDAGAPTDAHRETVASTLETVVNRHGDENKNESESGGGDRNEDEFGVGVTPISRGFAVVYDQFAADNYTGLGICLGPQTTSVALAYYGVPVLAFAVPRGTDWIVDRAADETGHTPERVHSVLETFELDPDADTGPIERALAAAFDDLVGELGDALGVQATEADLQRGVAVPIAVAGSGAVEGLEFLLGGRFDAAGLPLSIRGVRLADDPESSPARGALAAAADEVEPYEDVIWDDGPKDGPSAEVPESERTAPAAQADDATLSFDDTGTDSAAVGDAADAAIDTLFDRLANRDDEIQGLTADLEGLETTVEIELERVRERIDDLEAASDDRAEADTVAALESTVESLSERASDREDEIDTALETAETRVDGVAGRLEEQATRLDAVSGRIEELSARTDSRIDDADAARDELAADLDAIEEQLAETTAALETDRDSLETLEATVDRLEADTSTTALDDLEARVDECRTDLDDHRERVDDLDETLETTTTALGAVETRTDDIAADTDRLADEFTALADRCPEGELATRSAVTALEDELESVRTTFEELEELEDRVAAAEAASETVDAAFEDRLAALADRLDAIDERVTDSSDRLESVAADADSVEADVTGVTDDVDDIESDLETLSAAVESTPDAATVDDLAAETDRVAADIDAVRETVSAVDSEQTALEERLDELNTALEDTVSRDEFAALRSELEDREERAPSPSSLGGPLLAGGGGAGVVAGALVALAVPGTGGVGVAAAAIGVALLAAAVAVTR
;
A
#
# COMPACT_ATOMS: atom_id res chain seq x y z
N MET A 1 -13.31 -8.40 36.34
CA MET A 1 -12.05 -8.85 35.70
C MET A 1 -11.50 -7.66 34.95
N ASP A 2 -10.19 -7.50 34.93
CA ASP A 2 -9.55 -6.45 34.16
C ASP A 2 -9.24 -6.95 32.74
N TYR A 3 -9.25 -6.04 31.78
CA TYR A 3 -9.08 -6.29 30.35
C TYR A 3 -8.10 -5.29 29.74
N GLY A 4 -7.26 -5.76 28.81
CA GLY A 4 -6.42 -4.94 27.96
C GLY A 4 -6.79 -5.11 26.50
N LEU A 5 -7.21 -4.04 25.82
CA LEU A 5 -7.64 -4.07 24.43
C LEU A 5 -6.64 -3.31 23.56
N ASP A 6 -5.86 -4.02 22.74
CA ASP A 6 -5.09 -3.40 21.66
C ASP A 6 -5.99 -3.17 20.44
N ILE A 7 -5.96 -1.95 19.92
CA ILE A 7 -6.71 -1.51 18.74
C ILE A 7 -5.68 -1.23 17.65
N GLY A 8 -5.37 -2.26 16.87
CA GLY A 8 -4.51 -2.18 15.69
C GLY A 8 -5.30 -2.02 14.39
N ALA A 9 -4.62 -1.51 13.36
CA ALA A 9 -5.13 -1.46 11.99
C ALA A 9 -5.07 -2.82 11.27
N ASP A 10 -4.24 -3.73 11.80
CA ASP A 10 -4.12 -5.15 11.45
C ASP A 10 -5.19 -5.98 12.16
N ALA A 11 -5.25 -5.88 13.48
CA ALA A 11 -6.12 -6.68 14.32
C ALA A 11 -6.46 -5.98 15.64
N ILE A 12 -7.63 -6.29 16.17
CA ILE A 12 -8.05 -5.92 17.52
C ILE A 12 -7.76 -7.12 18.43
N ARG A 13 -6.92 -6.92 19.45
CA ARG A 13 -6.45 -7.99 20.35
C ARG A 13 -6.88 -7.72 21.79
N LEU A 14 -7.61 -8.65 22.40
CA LEU A 14 -8.08 -8.55 23.79
C LEU A 14 -7.25 -9.49 24.67
N ALA A 15 -6.56 -8.94 25.66
CA ALA A 15 -5.89 -9.67 26.73
C ALA A 15 -6.77 -9.72 28.00
N SER A 16 -6.87 -10.89 28.62
CA SER A 16 -7.56 -11.07 29.90
C SER A 16 -6.84 -12.08 30.82
N GLY A 17 -7.29 -12.18 32.08
CA GLY A 17 -6.74 -13.11 33.06
C GLY A 17 -5.64 -12.51 33.95
N GLN A 18 -4.58 -13.27 34.24
CA GLN A 18 -3.49 -12.81 35.10
C GLN A 18 -2.42 -12.08 34.26
N PRO A 19 -2.00 -10.85 34.61
CA PRO A 19 -1.02 -10.10 33.82
C PRO A 19 0.33 -10.82 33.57
N ALA A 20 0.73 -11.73 34.47
CA ALA A 20 1.94 -12.53 34.32
C ALA A 20 1.82 -13.72 33.33
N SER A 21 0.60 -14.06 32.90
CA SER A 21 0.32 -15.11 31.92
C SER A 21 -1.11 -14.94 31.35
N PRO A 22 -1.37 -13.90 30.53
CA PRO A 22 -2.71 -13.59 30.06
C PRO A 22 -3.12 -14.46 28.87
N SER A 23 -4.43 -14.64 28.67
CA SER A 23 -4.98 -15.16 27.41
C SER A 23 -5.23 -14.00 26.46
N VAL A 24 -4.81 -14.13 25.20
CA VAL A 24 -5.01 -13.12 24.15
C VAL A 24 -5.83 -13.73 23.02
N ALA A 25 -6.90 -13.05 22.64
CA ALA A 25 -7.74 -13.35 21.48
C ALA A 25 -7.62 -12.20 20.47
N SER A 26 -7.88 -12.46 19.19
CA SER A 26 -7.49 -11.55 18.11
C SER A 26 -8.40 -11.71 16.90
N THR A 27 -9.02 -10.63 16.45
CA THR A 27 -9.79 -10.58 15.20
C THR A 27 -9.13 -9.58 14.23
N PRO A 28 -9.07 -9.84 12.91
CA PRO A 28 -8.60 -8.86 11.93
C PRO A 28 -9.41 -7.56 11.98
N ALA A 29 -8.78 -6.42 11.73
CA ALA A 29 -9.42 -5.10 11.72
C ALA A 29 -9.96 -4.70 10.33
N LEU A 30 -10.62 -5.66 9.67
CA LEU A 30 -11.02 -5.58 8.26
C LEU A 30 -12.53 -5.47 8.07
N VAL A 31 -12.97 -4.87 6.97
CA VAL A 31 -14.37 -4.80 6.53
C VAL A 31 -14.51 -5.13 5.04
N LEU A 32 -15.59 -5.82 4.66
CA LEU A 32 -15.91 -6.11 3.26
C LEU A 32 -17.37 -5.79 2.96
N ALA A 33 -17.62 -5.01 1.90
CA ALA A 33 -18.96 -4.60 1.49
C ALA A 33 -19.65 -5.71 0.68
N THR A 34 -20.79 -6.22 1.16
CA THR A 34 -21.52 -7.30 0.47
C THR A 34 -22.34 -6.73 -0.70
N SER A 35 -21.71 -6.58 -1.87
CA SER A 35 -22.33 -6.02 -3.08
C SER A 35 -23.17 -7.04 -3.89
N ALA A 36 -24.26 -7.51 -3.27
CA ALA A 36 -25.45 -8.02 -3.94
C ALA A 36 -25.28 -8.96 -5.17
N LEU A 37 -24.82 -10.20 -4.96
CA LEU A 37 -25.39 -11.46 -5.54
C LEU A 37 -24.69 -12.70 -4.93
N GLU A 38 -25.44 -13.73 -4.57
CA GLU A 38 -24.94 -15.07 -4.16
C GLU A 38 -24.05 -15.18 -2.90
N ALA A 39 -24.16 -14.26 -1.93
CA ALA A 39 -23.45 -14.33 -0.66
C ALA A 39 -23.46 -15.72 0.02
N THR A 40 -22.28 -16.32 0.18
CA THR A 40 -22.08 -17.52 1.02
C THR A 40 -22.51 -17.19 2.46
N PRO A 41 -23.39 -17.99 3.11
CA PRO A 41 -23.87 -17.66 4.45
C PRO A 41 -22.70 -17.53 5.44
N PRO A 42 -22.74 -16.56 6.38
CA PRO A 42 -21.68 -16.33 7.36
C PRO A 42 -21.38 -17.59 8.18
N ALA A 43 -20.11 -17.75 8.59
CA ALA A 43 -19.59 -19.02 9.07
C ALA A 43 -19.85 -19.25 10.58
N GLY A 44 -21.13 -19.27 10.98
CA GLY A 44 -21.54 -19.51 12.37
C GLY A 44 -22.50 -18.43 12.87
N ASP A 45 -22.28 -17.96 14.11
CA ASP A 45 -23.02 -16.85 14.73
C ASP A 45 -22.48 -15.46 14.31
N ALA A 46 -21.87 -15.38 13.12
CA ALA A 46 -21.22 -14.18 12.62
C ALA A 46 -22.23 -13.13 12.14
N GLU A 47 -22.14 -11.93 12.73
CA GLU A 47 -23.12 -10.85 12.57
C GLU A 47 -22.79 -9.95 11.37
N LEU A 48 -23.78 -9.73 10.51
CA LEU A 48 -23.69 -8.78 9.39
C LEU A 48 -24.00 -7.37 9.88
N VAL A 49 -23.10 -6.44 9.63
CA VAL A 49 -23.26 -5.03 10.00
C VAL A 49 -24.09 -4.33 8.92
N GLU A 50 -25.41 -4.24 9.15
CA GLU A 50 -26.35 -3.54 8.27
C GLU A 50 -26.32 -2.03 8.48
N THR A 51 -25.95 -1.27 7.45
CA THR A 51 -26.19 0.18 7.37
C THR A 51 -27.44 0.49 6.53
N ALA A 52 -27.80 1.77 6.41
CA ALA A 52 -28.94 2.17 5.59
C ALA A 52 -28.78 1.86 4.08
N ASP A 53 -27.54 1.73 3.60
CA ASP A 53 -27.21 1.68 2.17
C ASP A 53 -26.47 0.38 1.77
N ALA A 54 -25.78 -0.29 2.70
CA ALA A 54 -25.04 -1.55 2.45
C ALA A 54 -24.92 -2.43 3.71
N ALA A 55 -24.70 -3.73 3.51
CA ALA A 55 -24.33 -4.68 4.58
C ALA A 55 -22.83 -4.99 4.48
N TYR A 56 -22.16 -5.07 5.63
CA TYR A 56 -20.73 -5.32 5.73
C TYR A 56 -20.45 -6.59 6.54
N ARG A 57 -19.44 -7.36 6.11
CA ARG A 57 -18.78 -8.35 6.94
C ARG A 57 -17.60 -7.69 7.65
N VAL A 58 -17.20 -8.23 8.79
CA VAL A 58 -16.10 -7.70 9.60
C VAL A 58 -15.13 -8.81 10.01
N GLY A 59 -13.86 -8.47 10.14
CA GLY A 59 -12.81 -9.32 10.71
C GLY A 59 -12.63 -10.64 9.98
N SER A 60 -12.63 -11.75 10.74
CA SER A 60 -12.45 -13.09 10.19
C SER A 60 -13.45 -13.46 9.08
N ASP A 61 -14.70 -12.98 9.17
CA ASP A 61 -15.71 -13.19 8.11
C ASP A 61 -15.55 -12.26 6.92
N ALA A 62 -14.90 -11.09 7.08
CA ALA A 62 -14.51 -10.25 5.95
C ALA A 62 -13.38 -10.92 5.16
N LEU A 63 -12.34 -11.40 5.86
CA LEU A 63 -11.21 -12.13 5.27
C LEU A 63 -11.67 -13.40 4.53
N ALA A 64 -12.50 -14.23 5.17
CA ALA A 64 -12.98 -15.48 4.58
C ALA A 64 -13.96 -15.25 3.40
N ALA A 65 -14.62 -14.09 3.32
CA ALA A 65 -15.43 -13.72 2.17
C ALA A 65 -14.59 -13.16 1.03
N ALA A 66 -13.59 -12.33 1.34
CA ALA A 66 -12.59 -11.84 0.38
C ALA A 66 -11.89 -13.00 -0.36
N GLU A 67 -11.37 -13.99 0.38
CA GLU A 67 -10.78 -15.21 -0.20
C GLU A 67 -11.74 -16.03 -1.08
N ALA A 68 -13.05 -15.95 -0.82
CA ALA A 68 -14.06 -16.74 -1.53
C ALA A 68 -14.64 -16.02 -2.75
N GLU A 69 -14.63 -14.69 -2.75
CA GLU A 69 -15.20 -13.82 -3.79
C GLU A 69 -14.10 -13.16 -4.67
N ASP A 70 -12.82 -13.38 -4.36
CA ASP A 70 -11.62 -12.80 -5.01
C ASP A 70 -11.64 -11.26 -4.99
N ASP A 71 -12.00 -10.72 -3.82
CA ASP A 71 -12.20 -9.29 -3.54
C ASP A 71 -11.28 -8.83 -2.39
N GLU A 72 -10.92 -7.54 -2.34
CA GLU A 72 -9.94 -7.03 -1.37
C GLU A 72 -10.62 -6.37 -0.15
N PRO A 73 -10.36 -6.83 1.09
CA PRO A 73 -11.02 -6.30 2.28
C PRO A 73 -10.36 -4.98 2.73
N GLU A 74 -11.17 -3.94 2.93
CA GLU A 74 -10.68 -2.64 3.41
C GLU A 74 -10.30 -2.70 4.90
N SER A 75 -9.22 -2.02 5.31
CA SER A 75 -8.94 -1.78 6.74
C SER A 75 -9.97 -0.81 7.32
N LEU A 76 -10.50 -1.15 8.50
CA LEU A 76 -11.45 -0.31 9.25
C LEU A 76 -10.82 1.03 9.70
N PHE A 77 -9.50 1.07 9.86
CA PHE A 77 -8.76 2.23 10.35
C PHE A 77 -7.99 2.91 9.21
N ARG A 78 -7.76 4.22 9.34
CA ARG A 78 -6.87 5.00 8.46
C ARG A 78 -5.92 5.82 9.31
N ASN A 79 -4.60 5.66 9.11
CA ASN A 79 -3.56 6.16 10.02
C ASN A 79 -3.80 5.75 11.49
N GLY A 80 -4.30 4.52 11.71
CA GLY A 80 -4.63 4.02 13.06
C GLY A 80 -5.81 4.71 13.74
N VAL A 81 -6.57 5.54 13.01
CA VAL A 81 -7.72 6.33 13.49
C VAL A 81 -8.98 5.83 12.79
N LEU A 82 -10.08 5.66 13.54
CA LEU A 82 -11.38 5.27 12.98
C LEU A 82 -11.95 6.44 12.17
N PRO A 83 -12.14 6.32 10.85
CA PRO A 83 -12.69 7.41 10.04
C PRO A 83 -14.20 7.58 10.31
N PRO A 84 -14.76 8.80 10.15
CA PRO A 84 -16.20 9.03 10.28
C PRO A 84 -16.95 8.46 9.06
N ALA A 85 -17.15 7.14 9.05
CA ALA A 85 -17.81 6.38 7.99
C ALA A 85 -19.16 5.81 8.47
N PRO A 86 -20.18 5.64 7.60
CA PRO A 86 -21.52 5.18 7.99
C PRO A 86 -21.55 3.80 8.66
N HIS A 87 -20.56 2.95 8.40
CA HIS A 87 -20.38 1.62 8.99
C HIS A 87 -19.36 1.59 10.13
N GLY A 88 -18.54 2.63 10.33
CA GLY A 88 -17.33 2.57 11.15
C GLY A 88 -17.60 2.17 12.60
N ASP A 89 -18.51 2.87 13.26
CA ASP A 89 -18.87 2.65 14.66
C ASP A 89 -19.46 1.25 14.89
N ALA A 90 -20.32 0.79 13.97
CA ALA A 90 -21.01 -0.50 14.07
C ALA A 90 -20.10 -1.67 13.72
N ALA A 91 -19.20 -1.50 12.75
CA ALA A 91 -18.15 -2.46 12.42
C ALA A 91 -17.17 -2.61 13.58
N PHE A 92 -16.73 -1.49 14.19
CA PHE A 92 -15.90 -1.52 15.37
C PHE A 92 -16.57 -2.23 16.56
N ALA A 93 -17.87 -1.97 16.80
CA ALA A 93 -18.64 -2.67 17.83
C ALA A 93 -18.64 -4.19 17.61
N ALA A 94 -19.02 -4.64 16.41
CA ALA A 94 -19.09 -6.05 16.05
C ALA A 94 -17.72 -6.76 16.15
N LEU A 95 -16.63 -6.10 15.75
CA LEU A 95 -15.28 -6.63 15.96
C LEU A 95 -14.97 -6.81 17.45
N VAL A 96 -15.19 -5.79 18.29
CA VAL A 96 -14.93 -5.88 19.73
C VAL A 96 -15.74 -7.02 20.36
N GLU A 97 -17.03 -7.13 20.03
CA GLU A 97 -17.92 -8.21 20.47
C GLU A 97 -17.39 -9.60 20.06
N SER A 98 -16.86 -9.75 18.84
CA SER A 98 -16.25 -11.01 18.39
C SER A 98 -15.06 -11.44 19.26
N VAL A 99 -14.17 -10.51 19.64
CA VAL A 99 -12.99 -10.86 20.47
C VAL A 99 -13.39 -11.19 21.92
N PHE A 100 -14.44 -10.57 22.45
CA PHE A 100 -15.01 -10.96 23.74
C PHE A 100 -15.61 -12.38 23.69
N ALA A 101 -16.35 -12.72 22.64
CA ALA A 101 -16.91 -14.07 22.45
C ALA A 101 -15.83 -15.15 22.25
N GLU A 102 -14.74 -14.83 21.55
CA GLU A 102 -13.57 -15.71 21.44
C GLU A 102 -12.90 -15.96 22.80
N GLN A 103 -12.71 -14.92 23.63
CA GLN A 103 -12.17 -15.08 24.98
C GLN A 103 -13.03 -16.00 25.85
N GLU A 104 -14.37 -15.89 25.81
CA GLU A 104 -15.25 -16.80 26.56
C GLU A 104 -15.13 -18.26 26.08
N THR A 105 -14.95 -18.45 24.77
CA THR A 105 -14.75 -19.77 24.15
C THR A 105 -13.42 -20.40 24.55
N GLN A 106 -12.34 -19.61 24.59
CA GLN A 106 -11.02 -20.05 25.07
C GLN A 106 -10.95 -20.18 26.62
N GLY A 107 -11.79 -19.42 27.33
CA GLY A 107 -11.72 -19.16 28.77
C GLY A 107 -12.36 -20.19 29.71
N GLN A 108 -12.81 -21.36 29.23
CA GLN A 108 -13.50 -22.39 30.02
C GLN A 108 -12.71 -23.03 31.21
N ALA A 109 -11.59 -22.42 31.63
CA ALA A 109 -10.70 -22.94 32.67
C ALA A 109 -10.69 -22.18 34.01
N GLN A 110 -11.06 -20.89 34.09
CA GLN A 110 -10.87 -20.10 35.34
C GLN A 110 -11.99 -19.11 35.71
N ALA A 111 -13.18 -19.63 36.01
CA ALA A 111 -14.17 -18.86 36.76
C ALA A 111 -13.77 -18.73 38.25
N GLN A 112 -13.10 -17.63 38.63
CA GLN A 112 -12.95 -17.19 40.02
C GLN A 112 -13.55 -15.80 40.24
N SER A 113 -14.67 -15.78 40.96
CA SER A 113 -15.26 -14.67 41.73
C SER A 113 -15.07 -13.23 41.19
N ALA A 114 -16.05 -12.76 40.42
CA ALA A 114 -16.27 -11.34 40.20
C ALA A 114 -16.89 -10.68 41.45
N GLU A 115 -16.05 -10.12 42.34
CA GLU A 115 -16.48 -9.23 43.44
C GLU A 115 -15.86 -7.82 43.33
N THR A 116 -15.42 -7.42 42.13
CA THR A 116 -14.92 -6.06 41.85
C THR A 116 -15.25 -5.71 40.40
N GLY A 117 -15.74 -4.49 40.18
CA GLY A 117 -16.03 -3.97 38.84
C GLY A 117 -14.80 -4.09 37.95
N GLY A 118 -14.99 -4.58 36.72
CA GLY A 118 -13.89 -4.69 35.78
C GLY A 118 -13.42 -3.32 35.31
N ARG A 119 -12.16 -3.25 34.89
CA ARG A 119 -11.61 -2.12 34.12
C ARG A 119 -11.20 -2.60 32.73
N LEU A 120 -11.39 -1.77 31.72
CA LEU A 120 -10.90 -2.03 30.38
C LEU A 120 -9.96 -0.90 29.96
N TYR A 121 -8.70 -1.22 29.78
CA TYR A 121 -7.72 -0.27 29.26
C TYR A 121 -7.58 -0.57 27.77
N TYR A 122 -7.74 0.45 26.93
CA TYR A 122 -7.66 0.28 25.49
C TYR A 122 -6.57 1.16 24.89
N THR A 123 -5.92 0.66 23.85
CA THR A 123 -4.84 1.40 23.21
C THR A 123 -5.36 2.39 22.18
N ILE A 124 -4.72 3.55 22.10
CA ILE A 124 -4.81 4.51 20.99
C ILE A 124 -3.42 4.69 20.36
N PRO A 125 -3.29 5.14 19.10
CA PRO A 125 -1.98 5.43 18.51
C PRO A 125 -1.24 6.54 19.29
N GLY A 126 -1.96 7.53 19.81
CA GLY A 126 -1.40 8.75 20.41
C GLY A 126 -1.61 9.97 19.50
N THR A 127 -0.97 11.10 19.82
CA THR A 127 -1.01 12.28 18.94
C THR A 127 -0.22 12.01 17.66
N LEU A 128 -0.87 12.09 16.50
CA LEU A 128 -0.21 11.90 15.22
C LEU A 128 0.61 13.15 14.85
N VAL A 129 1.92 12.96 14.66
CA VAL A 129 2.84 14.02 14.21
C VAL A 129 2.56 14.35 12.74
N ASP A 130 2.54 15.64 12.42
CA ASP A 130 2.35 16.20 11.07
C ASP A 130 1.09 15.75 10.30
N ALA A 131 0.09 15.17 10.98
CA ALA A 131 -1.19 14.79 10.40
C ALA A 131 -2.37 15.48 11.09
N GLY A 132 -3.16 16.24 10.33
CA GLY A 132 -4.41 16.89 10.79
C GLY A 132 -5.59 15.92 10.99
N ALA A 133 -5.33 14.72 11.51
CA ALA A 133 -6.33 13.69 11.73
C ALA A 133 -7.20 14.01 12.96
N PRO A 134 -8.51 13.71 12.95
CA PRO A 134 -9.42 14.02 14.05
C PRO A 134 -9.30 12.99 15.20
N THR A 135 -8.13 12.96 15.85
CA THR A 135 -7.83 12.03 16.96
C THR A 135 -8.81 12.17 18.12
N ASP A 136 -9.35 13.37 18.37
CA ASP A 136 -10.31 13.64 19.44
C ASP A 136 -11.67 12.96 19.19
N ALA A 137 -12.21 13.12 17.98
CA ALA A 137 -13.48 12.48 17.58
C ALA A 137 -13.34 10.94 17.61
N HIS A 138 -12.20 10.42 17.19
CA HIS A 138 -11.90 8.99 17.31
C HIS A 138 -11.85 8.51 18.77
N ARG A 139 -11.23 9.26 19.69
CA ARG A 139 -11.24 8.90 21.12
C ARG A 139 -12.67 8.88 21.69
N GLU A 140 -13.49 9.87 21.35
CA GLU A 140 -14.90 9.95 21.79
C GLU A 140 -15.74 8.79 21.24
N THR A 141 -15.66 8.52 19.93
CA THR A 141 -16.37 7.39 19.29
C THR A 141 -15.94 6.04 19.86
N VAL A 142 -14.63 5.78 20.00
CA VAL A 142 -14.12 4.51 20.55
C VAL A 142 -14.55 4.34 22.01
N ALA A 143 -14.44 5.36 22.84
CA ALA A 143 -14.88 5.30 24.24
C ALA A 143 -16.38 4.96 24.33
N SER A 144 -17.22 5.72 23.61
CA SER A 144 -18.68 5.52 23.52
C SER A 144 -19.06 4.09 23.11
N THR A 145 -18.42 3.56 22.07
CA THR A 145 -18.69 2.20 21.58
C THR A 145 -18.23 1.14 22.57
N LEU A 146 -17.03 1.29 23.17
CA LEU A 146 -16.54 0.34 24.18
C LEU A 146 -17.41 0.33 25.44
N GLU A 147 -17.82 1.49 25.95
CA GLU A 147 -18.78 1.58 27.05
C GLU A 147 -20.10 0.86 26.70
N THR A 148 -20.61 1.04 25.48
CA THR A 148 -21.85 0.39 25.02
C THR A 148 -21.70 -1.13 24.96
N VAL A 149 -20.63 -1.64 24.33
CA VAL A 149 -20.37 -3.08 24.16
C VAL A 149 -20.13 -3.78 25.50
N VAL A 150 -19.25 -3.23 26.33
CA VAL A 150 -18.87 -3.88 27.59
C VAL A 150 -20.02 -3.86 28.60
N ASN A 151 -20.84 -2.80 28.63
CA ASN A 151 -22.04 -2.78 29.46
C ASN A 151 -23.10 -3.80 28.99
N ARG A 152 -23.18 -4.11 27.69
CA ARG A 152 -24.06 -5.17 27.16
C ARG A 152 -23.64 -6.55 27.67
N HIS A 153 -22.37 -6.93 27.49
CA HIS A 153 -21.82 -8.19 28.02
C HIS A 153 -21.93 -8.29 29.55
N GLY A 154 -21.84 -7.16 30.27
CA GLY A 154 -21.99 -7.10 31.71
C GLY A 154 -23.38 -7.46 32.25
N ASP A 155 -24.43 -7.36 31.43
CA ASP A 155 -25.82 -7.67 31.82
C ASP A 155 -26.25 -9.10 31.44
N GLU A 156 -25.74 -9.66 30.34
CA GLU A 156 -26.08 -11.03 29.92
C GLU A 156 -25.64 -12.09 30.95
N ASN A 157 -24.47 -11.88 31.58
CA ASN A 157 -23.94 -12.73 32.64
C ASN A 157 -24.75 -12.69 33.96
N LYS A 158 -25.76 -11.82 34.11
CA LYS A 158 -26.60 -11.73 35.33
C LYS A 158 -27.83 -12.65 35.32
N ASN A 159 -28.14 -13.31 34.21
CA ASN A 159 -29.43 -14.01 34.02
C ASN A 159 -29.60 -15.34 34.80
N GLU A 160 -28.64 -15.79 35.62
CA GLU A 160 -28.75 -17.02 36.43
C GLU A 160 -28.85 -16.83 37.95
N SER A 161 -29.00 -15.61 38.50
CA SER A 161 -29.23 -15.46 39.95
C SER A 161 -30.20 -14.36 40.41
N GLU A 162 -31.24 -14.86 41.09
CA GLU A 162 -32.11 -14.20 42.06
C GLU A 162 -33.12 -13.13 41.56
N SER A 163 -34.36 -13.60 41.40
CA SER A 163 -35.57 -12.78 41.53
C SER A 163 -35.63 -12.13 42.93
N GLY A 164 -35.14 -10.90 43.05
CA GLY A 164 -35.09 -10.15 44.30
C GLY A 164 -35.31 -8.66 44.06
N GLY A 165 -36.58 -8.24 43.96
CA GLY A 165 -36.92 -6.83 43.75
C GLY A 165 -36.43 -5.94 44.89
N GLY A 166 -35.50 -5.03 44.57
CA GLY A 166 -34.95 -4.04 45.48
C GLY A 166 -34.46 -2.83 44.70
N ASP A 167 -34.98 -1.67 45.07
CA ASP A 167 -34.57 -0.34 44.60
C ASP A 167 -33.06 -0.17 44.82
N ARG A 168 -32.28 -0.07 43.73
CA ARG A 168 -30.81 0.11 43.74
C ARG A 168 -30.44 1.11 42.67
N ASN A 169 -29.55 2.04 43.01
CA ASN A 169 -29.10 3.11 42.13
C ASN A 169 -28.51 2.54 40.83
N GLU A 170 -28.77 3.21 39.71
CA GLU A 170 -28.36 2.77 38.37
C GLU A 170 -26.89 3.14 38.03
N ASP A 171 -26.12 3.63 39.01
CA ASP A 171 -24.83 4.33 38.80
C ASP A 171 -23.55 3.53 39.16
N GLU A 172 -23.60 2.24 39.55
CA GLU A 172 -22.49 1.58 40.29
C GLU A 172 -21.91 0.26 39.69
N PHE A 173 -22.16 -0.08 38.41
CA PHE A 173 -21.68 -1.35 37.83
C PHE A 173 -21.17 -1.32 36.37
N GLY A 174 -20.91 -0.15 35.80
CA GLY A 174 -20.24 -0.06 34.50
C GLY A 174 -18.76 -0.44 34.58
N VAL A 175 -18.22 -1.08 33.54
CA VAL A 175 -16.76 -1.25 33.39
C VAL A 175 -16.19 0.09 32.94
N GLY A 176 -15.29 0.66 33.74
CA GLY A 176 -14.58 1.88 33.34
C GLY A 176 -13.64 1.60 32.18
N VAL A 177 -13.81 2.34 31.08
CA VAL A 177 -12.88 2.31 29.94
C VAL A 177 -11.80 3.39 30.14
N THR A 178 -10.56 3.11 29.75
CA THR A 178 -9.44 4.05 29.93
C THR A 178 -8.48 3.99 28.74
N PRO A 179 -8.26 5.11 28.01
CA PRO A 179 -7.31 5.15 26.90
C PRO A 179 -5.86 5.20 27.40
N ILE A 180 -4.99 4.46 26.74
CA ILE A 180 -3.52 4.57 26.85
C ILE A 180 -2.88 4.50 25.46
N SER A 181 -1.70 5.05 25.24
CA SER A 181 -1.02 4.89 23.93
C SER A 181 -0.47 3.48 23.74
N ARG A 182 -0.44 2.98 22.49
CA ARG A 182 0.19 1.68 22.16
C ARG A 182 1.64 1.61 22.64
N GLY A 183 2.41 2.70 22.45
CA GLY A 183 3.80 2.81 22.95
C GLY A 183 3.90 2.71 24.49
N PHE A 184 2.95 3.30 25.23
CA PHE A 184 2.94 3.22 26.70
C PHE A 184 2.50 1.85 27.20
N ALA A 185 1.59 1.18 26.48
CA ALA A 185 1.25 -0.21 26.76
C ALA A 185 2.50 -1.12 26.63
N VAL A 186 3.32 -0.95 25.59
CA VAL A 186 4.60 -1.67 25.45
C VAL A 186 5.53 -1.42 26.65
N VAL A 187 5.55 -0.21 27.23
CA VAL A 187 6.31 0.05 28.48
C VAL A 187 5.78 -0.78 29.65
N TYR A 188 4.46 -0.92 29.79
CA TYR A 188 3.85 -1.70 30.87
C TYR A 188 4.07 -3.20 30.74
N ASP A 189 3.99 -3.76 29.52
CA ASP A 189 4.31 -5.17 29.26
C ASP A 189 5.80 -5.46 29.53
N GLN A 190 6.68 -4.59 29.01
CA GLN A 190 8.10 -4.91 28.94
C GLN A 190 8.88 -4.46 30.20
N PHE A 191 8.63 -3.27 30.75
CA PHE A 191 9.52 -2.63 31.74
C PHE A 191 9.10 -2.78 33.21
N ALA A 192 8.25 -3.74 33.55
CA ALA A 192 7.91 -4.06 34.95
C ALA A 192 9.14 -4.24 35.86
N ALA A 193 10.21 -4.88 35.35
CA ALA A 193 11.46 -5.08 36.10
C ALA A 193 12.28 -3.79 36.32
N ASP A 194 12.12 -2.78 35.47
CA ASP A 194 12.76 -1.46 35.57
C ASP A 194 11.81 -0.41 36.20
N ASN A 195 10.72 -0.85 36.85
CA ASN A 195 9.66 0.00 37.43
C ASN A 195 8.97 0.87 36.37
N TYR A 196 8.62 0.27 35.22
CA TYR A 196 7.95 0.95 34.09
C TYR A 196 8.69 2.24 33.67
N THR A 197 10.02 2.17 33.66
CA THR A 197 10.91 3.25 33.23
C THR A 197 11.60 2.83 31.94
N GLY A 198 11.24 3.47 30.84
CA GLY A 198 11.72 3.11 29.51
C GLY A 198 10.94 3.80 28.40
N LEU A 199 11.40 3.59 27.17
CA LEU A 199 10.75 4.05 25.95
C LEU A 199 10.18 2.84 25.22
N GLY A 200 8.86 2.82 25.00
CA GLY A 200 8.16 1.79 24.25
C GLY A 200 7.85 2.26 22.84
N ILE A 201 8.15 1.43 21.85
CA ILE A 201 7.83 1.62 20.44
C ILE A 201 6.88 0.51 20.02
N CYS A 202 5.73 0.86 19.44
CA CYS A 202 4.79 -0.06 18.83
C CYS A 202 4.71 0.24 17.33
N LEU A 203 5.30 -0.61 16.49
CA LEU A 203 5.25 -0.54 15.04
C LEU A 203 4.08 -1.40 14.53
N GLY A 204 3.02 -0.75 14.05
CA GLY A 204 1.89 -1.41 13.38
C GLY A 204 1.89 -1.15 11.87
N PRO A 205 0.78 -1.47 11.18
CA PRO A 205 0.68 -1.31 9.72
C PRO A 205 0.73 0.14 9.25
N GLN A 206 -0.15 0.96 9.82
CA GLN A 206 -0.35 2.36 9.38
C GLN A 206 0.39 3.39 10.24
N THR A 207 0.85 3.02 11.44
CA THR A 207 1.44 3.95 12.41
C THR A 207 2.54 3.30 13.26
N THR A 208 3.47 4.15 13.71
CA THR A 208 4.45 3.79 14.73
C THR A 208 4.23 4.67 15.95
N SER A 209 3.78 4.07 17.06
CA SER A 209 3.51 4.77 18.32
C SER A 209 4.72 4.71 19.25
N VAL A 210 5.09 5.83 19.86
CA VAL A 210 6.23 5.96 20.78
C VAL A 210 5.76 6.59 22.08
N ALA A 211 6.15 6.03 23.22
CA ALA A 211 5.97 6.67 24.52
C ALA A 211 7.19 6.50 25.44
N LEU A 212 7.53 7.55 26.17
CA LEU A 212 8.53 7.53 27.24
C LEU A 212 7.83 7.63 28.59
N ALA A 213 8.14 6.74 29.52
CA ALA A 213 7.68 6.83 30.90
C ALA A 213 8.84 6.80 31.90
N TYR A 214 8.64 7.49 33.03
CA TYR A 214 9.46 7.37 34.22
C TYR A 214 8.57 6.90 35.38
N TYR A 215 8.96 5.81 36.03
CA TYR A 215 8.24 5.23 37.17
C TYR A 215 6.74 4.96 36.91
N GLY A 216 6.39 4.55 35.69
CA GLY A 216 5.00 4.30 35.27
C GLY A 216 4.21 5.55 34.86
N VAL A 217 4.80 6.75 34.94
CA VAL A 217 4.16 8.00 34.50
C VAL A 217 4.66 8.36 33.09
N PRO A 218 3.76 8.49 32.08
CA PRO A 218 4.15 8.91 30.74
C PRO A 218 4.57 10.39 30.74
N VAL A 219 5.62 10.70 29.99
CA VAL A 219 6.18 12.06 29.87
C VAL A 219 6.09 12.59 28.44
N LEU A 220 6.08 11.68 27.47
CA LEU A 220 5.70 11.95 26.08
C LEU A 220 5.00 10.73 25.50
N ALA A 221 4.03 10.95 24.61
CA ALA A 221 3.38 9.91 23.82
C ALA A 221 2.94 10.52 22.48
N PHE A 222 3.44 9.97 21.38
CA PHE A 222 3.12 10.42 20.01
C PHE A 222 3.11 9.22 19.05
N ALA A 223 2.62 9.43 17.83
CA ALA A 223 2.76 8.47 16.74
C ALA A 223 3.17 9.15 15.43
N VAL A 224 3.93 8.45 14.61
CA VAL A 224 4.19 8.83 13.21
C VAL A 224 3.18 8.08 12.32
N PRO A 225 2.55 8.74 11.32
CA PRO A 225 1.62 8.10 10.37
C PRO A 225 2.34 7.26 9.30
N ARG A 226 3.28 6.41 9.74
CA ARG A 226 4.03 5.43 8.95
C ARG A 226 4.22 4.17 9.77
N GLY A 227 4.05 3.03 9.11
CA GLY A 227 4.23 1.70 9.67
C GLY A 227 4.69 0.71 8.59
N THR A 228 4.34 -0.57 8.72
CA THR A 228 4.73 -1.57 7.70
C THR A 228 4.15 -1.33 6.32
N ASP A 229 2.96 -0.72 6.22
CA ASP A 229 2.31 -0.47 4.92
C ASP A 229 3.18 0.50 4.11
N TRP A 230 3.63 1.59 4.75
CA TRP A 230 4.58 2.54 4.17
C TRP A 230 5.95 1.92 3.85
N ILE A 231 6.42 0.95 4.67
CA ILE A 231 7.67 0.22 4.39
C ILE A 231 7.51 -0.66 3.14
N VAL A 232 6.38 -1.35 3.01
CA VAL A 232 6.04 -2.21 1.87
C VAL A 232 5.91 -1.36 0.60
N ASP A 233 5.12 -0.29 0.63
CA ASP A 233 4.97 0.66 -0.49
C ASP A 233 6.32 1.21 -0.95
N ARG A 234 7.15 1.67 0.00
CA ARG A 234 8.49 2.21 -0.29
C ARG A 234 9.41 1.18 -0.94
N ALA A 235 9.38 -0.06 -0.47
CA ALA A 235 10.21 -1.14 -1.04
C ALA A 235 9.65 -1.67 -2.37
N ALA A 236 8.33 -1.64 -2.57
CA ALA A 236 7.67 -1.92 -3.85
C ALA A 236 8.06 -0.86 -4.90
N ASP A 237 7.94 0.42 -4.58
CA ASP A 237 8.35 1.56 -5.42
C ASP A 237 9.83 1.49 -5.83
N GLU A 238 10.74 1.15 -4.90
CA GLU A 238 12.17 1.06 -5.20
C GLU A 238 12.52 -0.16 -6.08
N THR A 239 11.80 -1.27 -5.93
CA THR A 239 12.15 -2.55 -6.58
C THR A 239 11.34 -2.85 -7.84
N GLY A 240 10.19 -2.21 -8.04
CA GLY A 240 9.24 -2.50 -9.11
C GLY A 240 8.47 -3.82 -8.92
N HIS A 241 8.37 -4.31 -7.69
CA HIS A 241 7.55 -5.47 -7.32
C HIS A 241 6.20 -5.02 -6.74
N THR A 242 5.19 -5.90 -6.76
CA THR A 242 3.87 -5.57 -6.20
C THR A 242 3.90 -5.53 -4.66
N PRO A 243 3.03 -4.72 -4.01
CA PRO A 243 2.95 -4.65 -2.55
C PRO A 243 2.78 -6.01 -1.88
N GLU A 244 1.90 -6.88 -2.38
CA GLU A 244 1.67 -8.24 -1.82
C GLU A 244 2.93 -9.10 -1.90
N ARG A 245 3.69 -9.00 -3.01
CA ARG A 245 4.96 -9.71 -3.20
C ARG A 245 6.00 -9.28 -2.17
N VAL A 246 6.03 -8.00 -1.83
CA VAL A 246 6.95 -7.40 -0.84
C VAL A 246 6.49 -7.69 0.59
N HIS A 247 5.19 -7.63 0.88
CA HIS A 247 4.59 -7.98 2.16
C HIS A 247 4.89 -9.45 2.52
N SER A 248 4.72 -10.38 1.58
CA SER A 248 5.08 -11.80 1.77
C SER A 248 6.58 -12.02 2.04
N VAL A 249 7.47 -11.13 1.59
CA VAL A 249 8.89 -11.16 1.99
C VAL A 249 9.07 -10.60 3.39
N LEU A 250 8.37 -9.51 3.74
CA LEU A 250 8.42 -8.88 5.07
C LEU A 250 8.01 -9.85 6.20
N GLU A 251 7.02 -10.73 5.99
CA GLU A 251 6.60 -11.76 6.96
C GLU A 251 7.74 -12.70 7.40
N THR A 252 8.80 -12.84 6.60
CA THR A 252 9.96 -13.72 6.88
C THR A 252 11.28 -12.95 6.91
N PHE A 253 11.23 -11.62 6.98
CA PHE A 253 12.38 -10.75 6.90
C PHE A 253 13.07 -10.57 8.26
N GLU A 254 14.39 -10.76 8.28
CA GLU A 254 15.27 -10.49 9.41
C GLU A 254 16.26 -9.37 9.03
N LEU A 255 16.45 -8.40 9.93
CA LEU A 255 17.20 -7.17 9.67
C LEU A 255 18.70 -7.34 9.99
N ASP A 256 19.38 -8.19 9.22
CA ASP A 256 20.82 -8.50 9.36
C ASP A 256 21.70 -7.64 8.43
N PRO A 257 22.61 -6.79 8.94
CA PRO A 257 23.52 -5.98 8.13
C PRO A 257 24.65 -6.77 7.44
N ASP A 258 24.92 -8.02 7.86
CA ASP A 258 25.97 -8.89 7.28
C ASP A 258 25.39 -9.93 6.29
N ALA A 259 24.07 -9.97 6.07
CA ALA A 259 23.42 -10.94 5.17
C ALA A 259 23.50 -10.53 3.68
N ASP A 260 23.89 -11.48 2.81
CA ASP A 260 23.80 -11.36 1.35
C ASP A 260 22.33 -11.50 0.89
N THR A 261 21.52 -10.46 1.09
CA THR A 261 20.08 -10.47 0.83
C THR A 261 19.69 -10.06 -0.60
N GLY A 262 18.45 -10.38 -1.02
CA GLY A 262 17.89 -10.03 -2.33
C GLY A 262 17.58 -8.54 -2.51
N PRO A 263 16.99 -8.14 -3.66
CA PRO A 263 16.65 -6.75 -3.93
C PRO A 263 15.53 -6.21 -3.02
N ILE A 264 14.52 -7.04 -2.71
CA ILE A 264 13.38 -6.64 -1.86
C ILE A 264 13.85 -6.40 -0.43
N GLU A 265 14.63 -7.33 0.10
CA GLU A 265 15.16 -7.33 1.46
C GLU A 265 16.09 -6.13 1.71
N ARG A 266 16.87 -5.70 0.71
CA ARG A 266 17.67 -4.47 0.80
C ARG A 266 16.82 -3.20 0.79
N ALA A 267 15.75 -3.17 -0.01
CA ALA A 267 14.82 -2.05 -0.03
C ALA A 267 13.99 -1.97 1.27
N LEU A 268 13.56 -3.11 1.82
CA LEU A 268 12.96 -3.20 3.16
C LEU A 268 13.93 -2.67 4.23
N ALA A 269 15.19 -3.12 4.23
CA ALA A 269 16.20 -2.63 5.17
C ALA A 269 16.42 -1.11 5.07
N ALA A 270 16.41 -0.55 3.86
CA ALA A 270 16.50 0.90 3.64
C ALA A 270 15.24 1.64 4.13
N ALA A 271 14.04 1.11 3.86
CA ALA A 271 12.78 1.68 4.34
C ALA A 271 12.69 1.67 5.88
N PHE A 272 13.12 0.59 6.54
CA PHE A 272 13.26 0.56 8.00
C PHE A 272 14.28 1.58 8.52
N ASP A 273 15.42 1.76 7.85
CA ASP A 273 16.45 2.75 8.20
C ASP A 273 15.94 4.19 8.09
N ASP A 274 15.14 4.49 7.07
CA ASP A 274 14.46 5.78 6.88
C ASP A 274 13.40 6.03 7.97
N LEU A 275 12.53 5.04 8.26
CA LEU A 275 11.52 5.14 9.32
C LEU A 275 12.18 5.37 10.69
N VAL A 276 13.25 4.63 11.00
CA VAL A 276 14.01 4.78 12.24
C VAL A 276 14.70 6.15 12.31
N GLY A 277 15.16 6.70 11.18
CA GLY A 277 15.68 8.06 11.10
C GLY A 277 14.63 9.10 11.51
N GLU A 278 13.45 9.04 10.89
CA GLU A 278 12.34 9.93 11.20
C GLU A 278 11.83 9.80 12.64
N LEU A 279 11.73 8.57 13.17
CA LEU A 279 11.38 8.35 14.58
C LEU A 279 12.39 9.01 15.52
N GLY A 280 13.68 9.03 15.15
CA GLY A 280 14.72 9.76 15.87
C GLY A 280 14.53 11.27 15.82
N ASP A 281 14.23 11.83 14.65
CA ASP A 281 13.98 13.27 14.48
C ASP A 281 12.70 13.72 15.22
N ALA A 282 11.59 12.98 15.07
CA ALA A 282 10.34 13.23 15.76
C ALA A 282 10.51 13.15 17.29
N LEU A 283 11.18 12.10 17.80
CA LEU A 283 11.52 11.98 19.22
C LEU A 283 12.42 13.13 19.70
N GLY A 284 13.33 13.62 18.86
CA GLY A 284 14.19 14.77 19.16
C GLY A 284 13.42 16.08 19.32
N VAL A 285 12.43 16.34 18.46
CA VAL A 285 11.50 17.48 18.57
C VAL A 285 10.66 17.33 19.84
N GLN A 286 9.96 16.20 19.99
CA GLN A 286 9.06 15.95 21.12
C GLN A 286 9.76 15.97 22.48
N ALA A 287 10.97 15.43 22.57
CA ALA A 287 11.78 15.50 23.78
C ALA A 287 12.28 16.93 24.12
N THR A 288 12.34 17.81 23.12
CA THR A 288 12.69 19.23 23.31
C THR A 288 11.46 20.04 23.75
N GLU A 289 10.28 19.76 23.18
CA GLU A 289 9.01 20.37 23.58
C GLU A 289 8.60 19.99 25.01
N ALA A 290 8.83 18.73 25.41
CA ALA A 290 8.60 18.24 26.76
C ALA A 290 9.69 18.61 27.81
N ASP A 291 10.64 19.50 27.47
CA ASP A 291 11.77 19.95 28.31
C ASP A 291 12.50 18.81 29.06
N LEU A 292 12.82 17.71 28.37
CA LEU A 292 13.43 16.54 29.00
C LEU A 292 14.84 16.83 29.54
N GLN A 293 15.05 16.47 30.81
CA GLN A 293 16.35 16.59 31.47
C GLN A 293 17.41 15.71 30.78
N ARG A 294 18.51 16.34 30.35
CA ARG A 294 19.57 15.65 29.59
C ARG A 294 20.29 14.58 30.41
N GLY A 295 20.47 13.42 29.80
CA GLY A 295 21.34 12.34 30.31
C GLY A 295 20.66 11.34 31.25
N VAL A 296 19.33 11.26 31.28
CA VAL A 296 18.64 10.10 31.87
C VAL A 296 18.85 8.89 30.97
N ALA A 297 19.32 7.78 31.56
CA ALA A 297 19.59 6.54 30.81
C ALA A 297 18.36 5.62 30.84
N VAL A 298 17.74 5.40 29.69
CA VAL A 298 16.50 4.62 29.54
C VAL A 298 16.69 3.41 28.64
N PRO A 299 16.09 2.25 28.97
CA PRO A 299 16.00 1.13 28.03
C PRO A 299 14.89 1.40 26.99
N ILE A 300 15.01 0.77 25.83
CA ILE A 300 14.02 0.83 24.74
C ILE A 300 13.47 -0.57 24.47
N ALA A 301 12.16 -0.70 24.27
CA ALA A 301 11.52 -1.94 23.84
C ALA A 301 10.69 -1.69 22.58
N VAL A 302 10.75 -2.63 21.64
CA VAL A 302 10.08 -2.56 20.35
C VAL A 302 9.09 -3.72 20.25
N ALA A 303 7.88 -3.41 19.80
CA ALA A 303 6.79 -4.37 19.67
C ALA A 303 5.81 -3.96 18.56
N GLY A 304 4.68 -4.66 18.44
CA GLY A 304 3.73 -4.54 17.34
C GLY A 304 4.04 -5.52 16.20
N SER A 305 3.08 -5.69 15.28
CA SER A 305 3.14 -6.65 14.16
C SER A 305 4.23 -6.36 13.12
N GLY A 306 4.76 -5.14 13.06
CA GLY A 306 5.89 -4.82 12.19
C GLY A 306 7.28 -4.96 12.83
N ALA A 307 7.37 -5.39 14.09
CA ALA A 307 8.64 -5.46 14.81
C ALA A 307 9.43 -6.72 14.44
N VAL A 308 10.21 -6.63 13.36
CA VAL A 308 11.10 -7.69 12.86
C VAL A 308 12.36 -7.88 13.73
N GLU A 309 12.94 -9.09 13.72
CA GLU A 309 14.21 -9.37 14.40
C GLU A 309 15.35 -8.54 13.78
N GLY A 310 16.19 -7.94 14.63
CA GLY A 310 17.31 -7.09 14.23
C GLY A 310 17.00 -5.59 14.23
N LEU A 311 15.73 -5.20 14.25
CA LEU A 311 15.28 -3.81 14.36
C LEU A 311 15.81 -3.12 15.63
N GLU A 312 16.04 -3.86 16.71
CA GLU A 312 16.64 -3.34 17.94
C GLU A 312 18.07 -2.83 17.74
N PHE A 313 18.86 -3.45 16.86
CA PHE A 313 20.23 -3.01 16.57
C PHE A 313 20.24 -1.74 15.73
N LEU A 314 19.34 -1.66 14.74
CA LEU A 314 19.15 -0.50 13.89
C LEU A 314 18.72 0.73 14.70
N LEU A 315 17.69 0.59 15.54
CA LEU A 315 17.23 1.62 16.47
C LEU A 315 18.34 2.07 17.43
N GLY A 316 19.06 1.12 18.02
CA GLY A 316 20.17 1.43 18.93
C GLY A 316 21.25 2.28 18.26
N GLY A 317 21.70 1.89 17.06
CA GLY A 317 22.72 2.63 16.31
C GLY A 317 22.24 4.01 15.83
N ARG A 318 21.01 4.11 15.34
CA ARG A 318 20.43 5.35 14.79
C ARG A 318 20.11 6.37 15.88
N PHE A 319 19.47 5.97 16.96
CA PHE A 319 19.10 6.89 18.04
C PHE A 319 20.34 7.39 18.82
N ASP A 320 21.39 6.57 18.99
CA ASP A 320 22.68 7.03 19.52
C ASP A 320 23.34 8.07 18.59
N ALA A 321 23.17 7.94 17.27
CA ALA A 321 23.68 8.89 16.28
C ALA A 321 22.86 10.19 16.20
N ALA A 322 21.55 10.13 16.44
CA ALA A 322 20.62 11.27 16.39
C ALA A 322 20.88 12.34 17.47
N GLY A 323 21.65 12.02 18.53
CA GLY A 323 22.04 13.00 19.55
C GLY A 323 20.89 13.43 20.47
N LEU A 324 19.94 12.53 20.72
CA LEU A 324 18.78 12.73 21.58
C LEU A 324 19.18 13.24 22.99
N PRO A 325 18.30 13.98 23.70
CA PRO A 325 18.57 14.44 25.06
C PRO A 325 18.61 13.31 26.10
N LEU A 326 18.06 12.14 25.78
CA LEU A 326 18.09 10.91 26.58
C LEU A 326 19.26 10.00 26.16
N SER A 327 19.75 9.18 27.10
CA SER A 327 20.80 8.19 26.82
C SER A 327 20.21 6.80 26.74
N ILE A 328 20.65 5.99 25.78
CA ILE A 328 20.10 4.66 25.56
C ILE A 328 20.88 3.65 26.40
N ARG A 329 20.20 2.93 27.30
CA ARG A 329 20.80 1.84 28.08
C ARG A 329 20.93 0.55 27.27
N GLY A 330 20.07 0.39 26.27
CA GLY A 330 19.97 -0.76 25.37
C GLY A 330 18.58 -0.83 24.76
N VAL A 331 18.48 -1.42 23.57
CA VAL A 331 17.23 -1.70 22.87
C VAL A 331 16.98 -3.20 22.89
N ARG A 332 15.72 -3.63 22.89
CA ARG A 332 15.31 -5.03 22.71
C ARG A 332 14.03 -5.13 21.91
N LEU A 333 13.87 -6.25 21.22
CA LEU A 333 12.58 -6.76 20.78
C LEU A 333 11.79 -7.30 22.01
N ALA A 334 10.46 -7.19 21.99
CA ALA A 334 9.59 -7.81 22.99
C ALA A 334 9.51 -9.34 22.82
N ASP A 335 9.32 -10.10 23.91
CA ASP A 335 9.29 -11.58 23.88
C ASP A 335 8.16 -12.17 22.99
N ASP A 336 7.08 -11.41 22.82
CA ASP A 336 6.00 -11.63 21.86
C ASP A 336 5.54 -10.21 21.43
N PRO A 337 6.02 -9.71 20.27
CA PRO A 337 5.80 -8.35 19.82
C PRO A 337 4.34 -7.99 19.57
N GLU A 338 3.59 -8.86 18.88
CA GLU A 338 2.22 -8.56 18.46
C GLU A 338 1.28 -8.35 19.64
N SER A 339 1.34 -9.23 20.64
CA SER A 339 0.43 -9.17 21.78
C SER A 339 0.90 -8.22 22.89
N SER A 340 2.10 -7.64 22.76
CA SER A 340 2.70 -6.77 23.78
C SER A 340 1.81 -5.58 24.17
N PRO A 341 1.18 -4.83 23.25
CA PRO A 341 0.30 -3.73 23.64
C PRO A 341 -0.95 -4.21 24.40
N ALA A 342 -1.55 -5.34 24.01
CA ALA A 342 -2.73 -5.88 24.69
C ALA A 342 -2.38 -6.33 26.13
N ARG A 343 -1.26 -7.04 26.31
CA ARG A 343 -0.75 -7.42 27.64
C ARG A 343 -0.41 -6.22 28.50
N GLY A 344 0.21 -5.19 27.89
CA GLY A 344 0.55 -3.94 28.53
C GLY A 344 -0.66 -3.17 29.03
N ALA A 345 -1.73 -3.12 28.22
CA ALA A 345 -3.00 -2.54 28.63
C ALA A 345 -3.63 -3.31 29.82
N LEU A 346 -3.57 -4.64 29.81
CA LEU A 346 -4.05 -5.45 30.93
C LEU A 346 -3.21 -5.22 32.21
N ALA A 347 -1.90 -5.05 32.09
CA ALA A 347 -1.03 -4.73 33.21
C ALA A 347 -1.33 -3.32 33.78
N ALA A 348 -1.56 -2.32 32.92
CA ALA A 348 -1.99 -0.99 33.34
C ALA A 348 -3.37 -1.00 34.02
N ALA A 349 -4.31 -1.83 33.54
CA ALA A 349 -5.61 -2.02 34.17
C ALA A 349 -5.54 -2.65 35.57
N ALA A 350 -4.60 -3.58 35.77
CA ALA A 350 -4.34 -4.22 37.05
C ALA A 350 -3.64 -3.29 38.07
N ASP A 351 -2.79 -2.38 37.60
CA ASP A 351 -2.07 -1.38 38.41
C ASP A 351 -2.85 -0.06 38.61
N GLU A 352 -4.07 0.05 38.06
CA GLU A 352 -5.01 1.19 38.22
C GLU A 352 -4.44 2.54 37.73
N VAL A 353 -3.77 2.53 36.58
CA VAL A 353 -3.08 3.72 36.02
C VAL A 353 -4.08 4.81 35.61
N GLU A 354 -4.03 5.99 36.25
CA GLU A 354 -4.94 7.09 35.91
C GLU A 354 -4.83 7.51 34.42
N PRO A 355 -5.96 7.85 33.75
CA PRO A 355 -5.93 8.39 32.40
C PRO A 355 -5.06 9.65 32.34
N TYR A 356 -4.07 9.66 31.45
CA TYR A 356 -3.19 10.80 31.28
C TYR A 356 -3.73 11.71 30.18
N GLU A 357 -4.55 12.69 30.56
CA GLU A 357 -5.02 13.74 29.64
C GLU A 357 -4.03 14.91 29.54
N ASP A 358 -3.12 15.05 30.52
CA ASP A 358 -2.25 16.22 30.72
C ASP A 358 -0.76 15.99 30.38
N VAL A 359 -0.44 15.58 29.14
CA VAL A 359 0.83 15.97 28.52
C VAL A 359 0.50 17.03 27.47
N ILE A 360 0.83 18.29 27.81
CA ILE A 360 0.37 19.48 27.12
C ILE A 360 0.87 19.52 25.68
N TRP A 361 -0.08 19.47 24.74
CA TRP A 361 0.06 20.10 23.42
C TRP A 361 -0.53 21.51 23.56
N ASP A 362 0.28 22.55 23.34
CA ASP A 362 -0.09 23.93 23.69
C ASP A 362 -1.22 24.48 22.81
N ASP A 363 -2.34 24.86 23.45
CA ASP A 363 -3.38 25.73 22.87
C ASP A 363 -3.62 26.98 23.74
N GLY A 364 -2.52 27.52 24.29
CA GLY A 364 -2.41 28.89 24.79
C GLY A 364 -2.82 29.11 26.26
N PRO A 365 -2.05 29.90 27.04
CA PRO A 365 -2.34 30.11 28.46
C PRO A 365 -3.55 31.03 28.69
N LYS A 366 -4.60 30.49 29.32
CA LYS A 366 -5.68 31.27 29.94
C LYS A 366 -5.66 31.12 31.45
N ASP A 367 -4.67 31.76 32.06
CA ASP A 367 -4.58 31.85 33.52
C ASP A 367 -5.26 33.12 34.04
N GLY A 368 -6.05 32.97 35.10
CA GLY A 368 -6.84 34.05 35.68
C GLY A 368 -7.30 33.73 37.10
N PRO A 369 -6.39 33.69 38.10
CA PRO A 369 -6.74 33.33 39.46
C PRO A 369 -7.49 34.47 40.17
N SER A 370 -8.75 34.23 40.52
CA SER A 370 -9.52 35.10 41.41
C SER A 370 -9.13 34.84 42.87
N ALA A 371 -8.57 35.85 43.55
CA ALA A 371 -8.17 35.75 44.95
C ALA A 371 -9.27 36.27 45.89
N GLU A 372 -9.86 35.37 46.68
CA GLU A 372 -10.78 35.74 47.76
C GLU A 372 -10.03 36.22 49.02
N VAL A 373 -10.63 37.17 49.72
CA VAL A 373 -10.18 37.70 51.02
C VAL A 373 -11.01 37.07 52.15
N PRO A 374 -10.43 36.86 53.33
CA PRO A 374 -11.18 37.17 54.55
C PRO A 374 -10.40 38.00 55.58
N GLU A 375 -11.15 38.83 56.31
CA GLU A 375 -10.66 39.77 57.31
C GLU A 375 -10.42 39.15 58.70
N SER A 376 -9.59 39.84 59.49
CA SER A 376 -9.73 40.11 60.93
C SER A 376 -10.41 39.10 61.86
N GLU A 377 -9.66 38.64 62.88
CA GLU A 377 -10.09 38.76 64.29
C GLU A 377 -8.94 38.47 65.28
N ARG A 378 -8.78 39.30 66.33
CA ARG A 378 -8.34 38.85 67.68
C ARG A 378 -8.44 39.94 68.75
N THR A 379 -8.94 39.54 69.92
CA THR A 379 -9.41 40.41 71.01
C THR A 379 -8.76 40.02 72.35
N ALA A 380 -8.92 40.88 73.38
CA ALA A 380 -8.80 40.62 74.84
C ALA A 380 -7.41 40.83 75.51
N PRO A 381 -7.32 40.96 76.87
CA PRO A 381 -8.34 41.23 77.92
C PRO A 381 -7.95 42.34 78.96
N ALA A 382 -8.72 42.48 80.05
CA ALA A 382 -8.58 43.46 81.15
C ALA A 382 -8.46 42.85 82.57
N ALA A 383 -8.05 43.64 83.58
CA ALA A 383 -8.23 43.46 85.06
C ALA A 383 -7.81 44.77 85.81
N GLN A 384 -8.54 45.42 86.74
CA GLN A 384 -9.00 45.07 88.12
C GLN A 384 -7.90 45.14 89.23
N ALA A 385 -8.10 45.59 90.49
CA ALA A 385 -9.25 46.17 91.24
C ALA A 385 -8.82 46.78 92.64
N ASP A 386 -9.81 47.13 93.50
CA ASP A 386 -9.84 47.24 94.99
C ASP A 386 -9.32 48.51 95.74
N ASP A 387 -9.76 48.89 96.98
CA ASP A 387 -11.03 48.77 97.78
C ASP A 387 -10.92 49.57 99.14
N ALA A 388 -12.04 49.72 99.90
CA ALA A 388 -12.19 49.97 101.38
C ALA A 388 -11.90 51.39 101.97
N THR A 389 -12.80 52.14 102.67
CA THR A 389 -13.70 51.97 103.88
C THR A 389 -13.01 52.16 105.27
N LEU A 390 -13.57 52.73 106.39
CA LEU A 390 -14.87 53.38 106.76
C LEU A 390 -14.79 54.09 108.17
N SER A 391 -15.88 54.80 108.62
CA SER A 391 -16.37 54.93 110.04
C SER A 391 -15.75 55.98 111.04
N PHE A 392 -16.40 56.57 112.09
CA PHE A 392 -17.79 56.59 112.67
C PHE A 392 -17.97 57.74 113.74
N ASP A 393 -19.22 57.93 114.26
CA ASP A 393 -19.65 58.48 115.61
C ASP A 393 -19.48 59.99 115.99
N ASP A 394 -20.28 60.63 116.88
CA ASP A 394 -21.55 60.33 117.62
C ASP A 394 -22.23 61.63 118.22
N THR A 395 -23.52 61.56 118.62
CA THR A 395 -24.39 62.38 119.55
C THR A 395 -24.21 63.93 119.75
N GLY A 396 -25.13 64.73 120.32
CA GLY A 396 -26.54 64.54 120.77
C GLY A 396 -26.94 65.44 121.97
N THR A 397 -28.14 66.06 121.93
CA THR A 397 -29.02 66.42 123.08
C THR A 397 -28.85 67.74 123.90
N ASP A 398 -29.87 68.61 123.77
CA ASP A 398 -30.62 69.44 124.76
C ASP A 398 -30.02 70.15 126.01
N SER A 399 -30.23 71.48 126.01
CA SER A 399 -31.08 72.26 126.96
C SER A 399 -30.66 72.62 128.41
N ALA A 400 -30.89 73.91 128.71
CA ALA A 400 -31.24 74.53 130.01
C ALA A 400 -30.18 74.69 131.12
N ALA A 401 -29.62 75.91 131.23
CA ALA A 401 -29.91 76.84 132.36
C ALA A 401 -29.27 78.22 132.13
N VAL A 402 -30.09 79.25 131.87
CA VAL A 402 -29.64 80.65 131.73
C VAL A 402 -29.35 81.23 133.11
N GLY A 403 -28.13 81.75 133.32
CA GLY A 403 -27.72 82.38 134.58
C GLY A 403 -26.40 83.15 134.49
N ASP A 404 -25.47 82.71 133.64
CA ASP A 404 -24.24 83.43 133.25
C ASP A 404 -24.08 83.47 131.72
N ALA A 405 -25.20 83.29 131.02
CA ALA A 405 -25.28 83.04 129.58
C ALA A 405 -25.14 84.30 128.69
N ALA A 406 -24.63 85.40 129.25
CA ALA A 406 -24.24 86.58 128.48
C ALA A 406 -22.75 86.49 128.14
N ASP A 407 -21.89 86.31 129.15
CA ASP A 407 -20.44 86.21 128.95
C ASP A 407 -20.06 84.89 128.24
N ALA A 408 -20.65 83.75 128.62
CA ALA A 408 -20.42 82.50 127.90
C ALA A 408 -20.89 82.54 126.42
N ALA A 409 -21.92 83.32 126.10
CA ALA A 409 -22.39 83.50 124.72
C ALA A 409 -21.51 84.49 123.93
N ILE A 410 -20.88 85.44 124.62
CA ILE A 410 -19.86 86.35 124.06
C ILE A 410 -18.57 85.57 123.79
N ASP A 411 -18.10 84.75 124.73
CA ASP A 411 -16.94 83.87 124.53
C ASP A 411 -17.20 82.86 123.41
N THR A 412 -18.38 82.21 123.36
CA THR A 412 -18.75 81.34 122.23
C THR A 412 -18.82 82.09 120.90
N LEU A 413 -19.18 83.38 120.91
CA LEU A 413 -19.15 84.23 119.71
C LEU A 413 -17.73 84.60 119.30
N PHE A 414 -16.83 84.85 120.26
CA PHE A 414 -15.42 85.11 119.99
C PHE A 414 -14.68 83.84 119.53
N ASP A 415 -14.94 82.68 120.13
CA ASP A 415 -14.43 81.39 119.66
C ASP A 415 -14.95 81.06 118.26
N ARG A 416 -16.23 81.34 117.98
CA ARG A 416 -16.81 81.15 116.64
C ARG A 416 -16.34 82.18 115.62
N LEU A 417 -15.96 83.38 116.04
CA LEU A 417 -15.34 84.40 115.20
C LEU A 417 -13.88 84.06 114.92
N ALA A 418 -13.11 83.65 115.93
CA ALA A 418 -11.74 83.17 115.76
C ALA A 418 -11.70 81.96 114.83
N ASN A 419 -12.53 80.94 115.07
CA ASN A 419 -12.62 79.76 114.20
C ASN A 419 -13.11 80.11 112.78
N ARG A 420 -13.88 81.20 112.60
CA ARG A 420 -14.25 81.72 111.27
C ARG A 420 -13.16 82.57 110.63
N ASP A 421 -12.34 83.28 111.39
CA ASP A 421 -11.17 84.00 110.87
C ASP A 421 -10.07 83.00 110.50
N ASP A 422 -9.96 81.87 111.21
CA ASP A 422 -9.12 80.71 110.85
C ASP A 422 -9.67 80.01 109.60
N GLU A 423 -10.99 79.79 109.49
CA GLU A 423 -11.65 79.25 108.29
C GLU A 423 -11.49 80.19 107.07
N ILE A 424 -11.61 81.50 107.26
CA ILE A 424 -11.38 82.51 106.21
C ILE A 424 -9.91 82.57 105.80
N GLN A 425 -8.96 82.43 106.74
CA GLN A 425 -7.54 82.31 106.42
C GLN A 425 -7.24 81.01 105.66
N GLY A 426 -7.85 79.88 106.04
CA GLY A 426 -7.77 78.63 105.29
C GLY A 426 -8.29 78.78 103.86
N LEU A 427 -9.51 79.31 103.69
CA LEU A 427 -10.09 79.58 102.37
C LEU A 427 -9.29 80.61 101.55
N THR A 428 -8.60 81.56 102.19
CA THR A 428 -7.72 82.52 101.51
C THR A 428 -6.46 81.81 100.98
N ALA A 429 -5.84 80.95 101.80
CA ALA A 429 -4.70 80.14 101.39
C ALA A 429 -5.07 79.12 100.29
N ASP A 430 -6.27 78.52 100.37
CA ASP A 430 -6.81 77.65 99.33
C ASP A 430 -7.07 78.42 98.02
N LEU A 431 -7.50 79.68 98.09
CA LEU A 431 -7.70 80.56 96.93
C LEU A 431 -6.37 80.95 96.27
N GLU A 432 -5.35 81.32 97.06
CA GLU A 432 -3.99 81.59 96.55
C GLU A 432 -3.36 80.32 95.93
N GLY A 433 -3.61 79.16 96.53
CA GLY A 433 -3.20 77.85 95.98
C GLY A 433 -3.93 77.50 94.67
N LEU A 434 -5.22 77.80 94.58
CA LEU A 434 -6.01 77.60 93.37
C LEU A 434 -5.60 78.58 92.25
N GLU A 435 -5.33 79.85 92.57
CA GLU A 435 -4.81 80.86 91.65
C GLU A 435 -3.48 80.39 91.05
N THR A 436 -2.53 79.99 91.90
CA THR A 436 -1.25 79.40 91.48
C THR A 436 -1.45 78.16 90.58
N THR A 437 -2.40 77.29 90.91
CA THR A 437 -2.70 76.08 90.13
C THR A 437 -3.28 76.43 88.75
N VAL A 438 -4.18 77.42 88.68
CA VAL A 438 -4.78 77.89 87.42
C VAL A 438 -3.74 78.59 86.55
N GLU A 439 -2.82 79.36 87.12
CA GLU A 439 -1.70 79.95 86.36
C GLU A 439 -0.82 78.87 85.73
N ILE A 440 -0.45 77.83 86.49
CA ILE A 440 0.35 76.70 85.98
C ILE A 440 -0.38 75.93 84.88
N GLU A 441 -1.68 75.66 85.02
CA GLU A 441 -2.47 74.98 84.00
C GLU A 441 -2.71 75.84 82.75
N LEU A 442 -2.87 77.16 82.91
CA LEU A 442 -2.94 78.08 81.77
C LEU A 442 -1.62 78.13 80.99
N GLU A 443 -0.47 78.07 81.67
CA GLU A 443 0.83 78.01 81.01
C GLU A 443 1.00 76.70 80.23
N ARG A 444 0.63 75.54 80.81
CA ARG A 444 0.60 74.25 80.10
C ARG A 444 -0.34 74.24 78.89
N VAL A 445 -1.48 74.93 78.99
CA VAL A 445 -2.42 75.03 77.87
C VAL A 445 -1.87 75.93 76.75
N ARG A 446 -1.13 76.99 77.08
CA ARG A 446 -0.41 77.82 76.08
C ARG A 446 0.68 77.01 75.38
N GLU A 447 1.58 76.39 76.15
CA GLU A 447 2.66 75.54 75.62
C GLU A 447 2.11 74.46 74.68
N ARG A 448 1.00 73.81 75.06
CA ARG A 448 0.34 72.79 74.22
C ARG A 448 -0.45 73.34 73.03
N ILE A 449 -0.80 74.63 73.01
CA ILE A 449 -1.35 75.30 71.81
C ILE A 449 -0.19 75.62 70.86
N ASP A 450 0.91 76.18 71.37
CA ASP A 450 2.10 76.49 70.58
C ASP A 450 2.68 75.21 69.93
N ASP A 451 2.75 74.10 70.67
CA ASP A 451 3.12 72.78 70.15
C ASP A 451 2.16 72.27 69.05
N LEU A 452 0.85 72.57 69.17
CA LEU A 452 -0.18 72.15 68.21
C LEU A 452 -0.18 73.00 66.94
N GLU A 453 0.09 74.30 67.06
CA GLU A 453 0.26 75.20 65.91
C GLU A 453 1.53 74.83 65.14
N ALA A 454 2.66 74.60 65.83
CA ALA A 454 3.89 74.08 65.21
C ALA A 454 3.67 72.73 64.51
N ALA A 455 3.03 71.77 65.18
CA ALA A 455 2.71 70.47 64.59
C ALA A 455 1.65 70.54 63.46
N SER A 456 0.87 71.63 63.38
CA SER A 456 -0.06 71.88 62.28
C SER A 456 0.65 72.48 61.07
N ASP A 457 1.58 73.41 61.29
CA ASP A 457 2.40 74.01 60.22
C ASP A 457 3.37 72.98 59.62
N ASP A 458 4.02 72.14 60.45
CA ASP A 458 4.82 70.98 60.00
C ASP A 458 3.97 69.93 59.26
N ARG A 459 2.65 69.87 59.50
CA ARG A 459 1.73 68.97 58.76
C ARG A 459 1.12 69.64 57.53
N ALA A 460 1.30 70.96 57.38
CA ALA A 460 0.94 71.74 56.21
C ALA A 460 2.12 71.85 55.22
N GLU A 461 3.00 70.83 55.18
CA GLU A 461 4.06 70.68 54.18
C GLU A 461 3.48 70.67 52.75
N ALA A 462 3.40 71.88 52.18
CA ALA A 462 3.16 72.12 50.77
C ALA A 462 4.12 71.33 49.87
N ASP A 463 5.30 70.97 50.39
CA ASP A 463 6.30 70.13 49.72
C ASP A 463 5.76 68.74 49.36
N THR A 464 4.89 68.14 50.18
CA THR A 464 4.28 66.82 49.86
C THR A 464 3.24 66.92 48.75
N VAL A 465 2.46 68.01 48.73
CA VAL A 465 1.46 68.29 47.69
C VAL A 465 2.16 68.67 46.39
N ALA A 466 3.17 69.53 46.43
CA ALA A 466 3.98 69.91 45.28
C ALA A 466 4.76 68.72 44.69
N ALA A 467 5.26 67.81 45.53
CA ALA A 467 5.85 66.55 45.07
C ALA A 467 4.79 65.67 44.37
N LEU A 468 3.58 65.54 44.94
CA LEU A 468 2.49 64.80 44.31
C LEU A 468 2.07 65.43 42.97
N GLU A 469 1.90 66.76 42.90
CA GLU A 469 1.60 67.48 41.67
C GLU A 469 2.67 67.24 40.60
N SER A 470 3.96 67.32 40.95
CA SER A 470 5.06 67.01 40.03
C SER A 470 5.08 65.54 39.59
N THR A 471 4.74 64.58 40.47
CA THR A 471 4.60 63.18 40.06
C THR A 471 3.40 62.95 39.14
N VAL A 472 2.28 63.67 39.35
CA VAL A 472 1.09 63.58 38.48
C VAL A 472 1.39 64.19 37.11
N GLU A 473 2.09 65.31 37.05
CA GLU A 473 2.54 65.93 35.79
C GLU A 473 3.46 64.97 35.02
N SER A 474 4.49 64.43 35.67
CA SER A 474 5.40 63.45 35.04
C SER A 474 4.71 62.15 34.64
N LEU A 475 3.71 61.67 35.40
CA LEU A 475 2.91 60.51 35.01
C LEU A 475 1.99 60.82 33.82
N SER A 476 1.48 62.05 33.71
CA SER A 476 0.65 62.48 32.58
C SER A 476 1.47 62.64 31.30
N GLU A 477 2.69 63.19 31.38
CA GLU A 477 3.63 63.23 30.25
C GLU A 477 3.95 61.81 29.77
N ARG A 478 4.36 60.93 30.71
CA ARG A 478 4.64 59.51 30.40
C ARG A 478 3.43 58.73 29.88
N ALA A 479 2.21 59.12 30.22
CA ALA A 479 1.00 58.53 29.67
C ALA A 479 0.78 58.98 28.22
N SER A 480 0.94 60.28 27.93
CA SER A 480 0.86 60.82 26.57
C SER A 480 1.93 60.21 25.65
N ASP A 481 3.19 60.17 26.09
CA ASP A 481 4.29 59.53 25.36
C ASP A 481 3.95 58.06 25.04
N ARG A 482 3.30 57.37 25.98
CA ARG A 482 2.91 55.96 25.84
C ARG A 482 1.72 55.75 24.92
N GLU A 483 0.78 56.71 24.86
CA GLU A 483 -0.31 56.72 23.89
C GLU A 483 0.24 56.92 22.47
N ASP A 484 1.13 57.89 22.25
CA ASP A 484 1.79 58.13 20.96
C ASP A 484 2.62 56.91 20.49
N GLU A 485 3.33 56.23 21.41
CA GLU A 485 4.02 54.96 21.14
C GLU A 485 3.06 53.83 20.72
N ILE A 486 1.88 53.75 21.35
CA ILE A 486 0.87 52.72 21.07
C ILE A 486 0.22 52.97 19.72
N ASP A 487 -0.16 54.21 19.40
CA ASP A 487 -0.75 54.56 18.10
C ASP A 487 0.22 54.25 16.95
N THR A 488 1.50 54.63 17.10
CA THR A 488 2.57 54.29 16.13
C THR A 488 2.72 52.76 15.95
N ALA A 489 2.62 52.00 17.05
CA ALA A 489 2.69 50.54 17.01
C ALA A 489 1.44 49.92 16.35
N LEU A 490 0.26 50.51 16.52
CA LEU A 490 -0.99 50.08 15.88
C LEU A 490 -0.97 50.33 14.37
N GLU A 491 -0.55 51.52 13.90
CA GLU A 491 -0.37 51.79 12.46
C GLU A 491 0.63 50.81 11.82
N THR A 492 1.72 50.51 12.54
CA THR A 492 2.71 49.51 12.11
C THR A 492 2.14 48.09 12.10
N ALA A 493 1.25 47.75 13.04
CA ALA A 493 0.58 46.46 13.07
C ALA A 493 -0.44 46.32 11.93
N GLU A 494 -1.24 47.36 11.65
CA GLU A 494 -2.22 47.40 10.57
C GLU A 494 -1.56 47.18 9.20
N THR A 495 -0.51 47.95 8.89
CA THR A 495 0.26 47.76 7.63
C THR A 495 0.90 46.38 7.51
N ARG A 496 1.28 45.74 8.63
CA ARG A 496 1.77 44.35 8.63
C ARG A 496 0.65 43.33 8.42
N VAL A 497 -0.54 43.56 8.98
CA VAL A 497 -1.73 42.71 8.78
C VAL A 497 -2.18 42.79 7.32
N ASP A 498 -2.26 43.97 6.73
CA ASP A 498 -2.55 44.15 5.29
C ASP A 498 -1.53 43.43 4.40
N GLY A 499 -0.24 43.55 4.74
CA GLY A 499 0.83 42.85 4.03
C GLY A 499 0.77 41.32 4.16
N VAL A 500 0.28 40.79 5.29
CA VAL A 500 0.02 39.35 5.46
C VAL A 500 -1.23 38.92 4.70
N ALA A 501 -2.31 39.70 4.74
CA ALA A 501 -3.54 39.41 4.01
C ALA A 501 -3.29 39.30 2.49
N GLY A 502 -2.58 40.27 1.90
CA GLY A 502 -2.22 40.21 0.48
C GLY A 502 -1.34 39.01 0.11
N ARG A 503 -0.45 38.57 1.02
CA ARG A 503 0.35 37.34 0.81
C ARG A 503 -0.50 36.07 0.91
N LEU A 504 -1.52 36.04 1.78
CA LEU A 504 -2.46 34.92 1.87
C LEU A 504 -3.34 34.83 0.62
N GLU A 505 -3.79 35.94 0.05
CA GLU A 505 -4.51 35.98 -1.23
C GLU A 505 -3.65 35.46 -2.40
N GLU A 506 -2.36 35.84 -2.45
CA GLU A 506 -1.40 35.28 -3.42
C GLU A 506 -1.20 33.78 -3.22
N GLN A 507 -1.04 33.31 -1.97
CA GLN A 507 -0.87 31.89 -1.67
C GLN A 507 -2.13 31.07 -2.00
N ALA A 508 -3.33 31.59 -1.74
CA ALA A 508 -4.58 30.94 -2.15
C ALA A 508 -4.65 30.77 -3.68
N THR A 509 -4.37 31.84 -4.42
CA THR A 509 -4.33 31.79 -5.91
C THR A 509 -3.29 30.77 -6.43
N ARG A 510 -2.17 30.62 -5.73
CA ARG A 510 -1.14 29.63 -6.05
C ARG A 510 -1.55 28.21 -5.69
N LEU A 511 -2.29 28.00 -4.60
CA LEU A 511 -2.84 26.70 -4.21
C LEU A 511 -3.92 26.25 -5.19
N ASP A 512 -4.82 27.14 -5.62
CA ASP A 512 -5.82 26.83 -6.67
C ASP A 512 -5.13 26.39 -7.97
N ALA A 513 -4.07 27.10 -8.38
CA ALA A 513 -3.29 26.75 -9.57
C ALA A 513 -2.48 25.45 -9.42
N VAL A 514 -2.11 25.06 -8.20
CA VAL A 514 -1.48 23.76 -7.91
C VAL A 514 -2.54 22.65 -7.91
N SER A 515 -3.73 22.86 -7.33
CA SER A 515 -4.85 21.92 -7.35
C SER A 515 -5.23 21.55 -8.79
N GLY A 516 -5.45 22.54 -9.65
CA GLY A 516 -5.79 22.28 -11.06
C GLY A 516 -4.69 21.54 -11.83
N ARG A 517 -3.41 21.69 -11.45
CA ARG A 517 -2.31 20.91 -12.02
C ARG A 517 -2.22 19.49 -11.45
N ILE A 518 -2.62 19.27 -10.20
CA ILE A 518 -2.75 17.94 -9.61
C ILE A 518 -3.90 17.20 -10.31
N GLU A 519 -5.06 17.84 -10.49
CA GLU A 519 -6.20 17.29 -11.23
C GLU A 519 -5.83 16.90 -12.68
N GLU A 520 -5.08 17.75 -13.41
CA GLU A 520 -4.58 17.43 -14.75
C GLU A 520 -3.58 16.26 -14.75
N LEU A 521 -2.71 16.17 -13.73
CA LEU A 521 -1.74 15.08 -13.60
C LEU A 521 -2.40 13.76 -13.20
N SER A 522 -3.40 13.78 -12.31
CA SER A 522 -4.20 12.61 -11.94
C SER A 522 -4.92 12.06 -13.16
N ALA A 523 -5.72 12.88 -13.86
CA ALA A 523 -6.45 12.44 -15.05
C ALA A 523 -5.53 11.91 -16.18
N ARG A 524 -4.29 12.42 -16.26
CA ARG A 524 -3.27 11.91 -17.18
C ARG A 524 -2.63 10.59 -16.70
N THR A 525 -2.51 10.39 -15.40
CA THR A 525 -2.03 9.14 -14.81
C THR A 525 -3.08 8.05 -14.95
N ASP A 526 -4.34 8.34 -14.64
CA ASP A 526 -5.49 7.43 -14.81
C ASP A 526 -5.55 6.90 -16.26
N SER A 527 -5.55 7.81 -17.25
CA SER A 527 -5.51 7.44 -18.67
C SER A 527 -4.29 6.62 -19.08
N ARG A 528 -3.15 6.74 -18.37
CA ARG A 528 -1.96 5.91 -18.63
C ARG A 528 -1.99 4.56 -17.94
N ILE A 529 -2.80 4.41 -16.88
CA ILE A 529 -3.11 3.14 -16.24
C ILE A 529 -4.08 2.39 -17.14
N ASP A 530 -5.17 3.03 -17.58
CA ASP A 530 -6.12 2.47 -18.57
C ASP A 530 -5.40 1.94 -19.83
N ASP A 531 -4.50 2.74 -20.42
CA ASP A 531 -3.69 2.33 -21.59
C ASP A 531 -2.74 1.15 -21.27
N ALA A 532 -2.22 1.06 -20.05
CA ALA A 532 -1.28 0.02 -19.63
C ALA A 532 -1.98 -1.30 -19.30
N ASP A 533 -3.15 -1.25 -18.66
CA ASP A 533 -3.99 -2.42 -18.38
C ASP A 533 -4.52 -3.03 -19.69
N ALA A 534 -4.95 -2.20 -20.65
CA ALA A 534 -5.33 -2.67 -21.98
C ALA A 534 -4.17 -3.39 -22.70
N ALA A 535 -2.95 -2.86 -22.63
CA ALA A 535 -1.76 -3.49 -23.21
C ALA A 535 -1.32 -4.76 -22.46
N ARG A 536 -1.56 -4.83 -21.15
CA ARG A 536 -1.33 -6.04 -20.33
C ARG A 536 -2.30 -7.15 -20.73
N ASP A 537 -3.56 -6.82 -20.93
CA ASP A 537 -4.61 -7.77 -21.31
C ASP A 537 -4.41 -8.31 -22.74
N GLU A 538 -3.95 -7.45 -23.66
CA GLU A 538 -3.50 -7.86 -25.00
C GLU A 538 -2.31 -8.83 -24.93
N LEU A 539 -1.27 -8.51 -24.14
CA LEU A 539 -0.11 -9.39 -23.96
C LEU A 539 -0.45 -10.72 -23.27
N ALA A 540 -1.46 -10.74 -22.39
CA ALA A 540 -1.96 -11.98 -21.78
C ALA A 540 -2.63 -12.88 -22.82
N ALA A 541 -3.48 -12.32 -23.70
CA ALA A 541 -4.11 -13.07 -24.78
C ALA A 541 -3.08 -13.61 -25.81
N ASP A 542 -2.05 -12.82 -26.13
CA ASP A 542 -0.92 -13.29 -26.96
C ASP A 542 -0.17 -14.45 -26.31
N LEU A 543 0.03 -14.41 -24.98
CA LEU A 543 0.73 -15.46 -24.24
C LEU A 543 -0.09 -16.76 -24.22
N ASP A 544 -1.39 -16.69 -23.96
CA ASP A 544 -2.30 -17.85 -24.02
C ASP A 544 -2.28 -18.50 -25.42
N ALA A 545 -2.31 -17.69 -26.49
CA ALA A 545 -2.24 -18.17 -27.87
C ALA A 545 -0.89 -18.84 -28.20
N ILE A 546 0.22 -18.30 -27.68
CA ILE A 546 1.56 -18.90 -27.82
C ILE A 546 1.65 -20.23 -27.05
N GLU A 547 1.04 -20.34 -25.86
CA GLU A 547 0.98 -21.60 -25.11
C GLU A 547 0.18 -22.68 -25.85
N GLU A 548 -0.95 -22.33 -26.48
CA GLU A 548 -1.73 -23.24 -27.33
C GLU A 548 -0.91 -23.73 -28.54
N GLN A 549 -0.26 -22.82 -29.27
CA GLN A 549 0.63 -23.17 -30.39
C GLN A 549 1.82 -24.06 -29.97
N LEU A 550 2.38 -23.82 -28.78
CA LEU A 550 3.47 -24.63 -28.23
C LEU A 550 2.99 -26.04 -27.87
N ALA A 551 1.78 -26.17 -27.31
CA ALA A 551 1.16 -27.45 -27.00
C ALA A 551 0.86 -28.26 -28.27
N GLU A 552 0.29 -27.64 -29.30
CA GLU A 552 0.04 -28.26 -30.60
C GLU A 552 1.35 -28.71 -31.28
N THR A 553 2.35 -27.83 -31.34
CA THR A 553 3.69 -28.15 -31.89
C THR A 553 4.33 -29.33 -31.15
N THR A 554 4.15 -29.41 -29.83
CA THR A 554 4.67 -30.53 -29.03
C THR A 554 3.97 -31.84 -29.38
N ALA A 555 2.64 -31.85 -29.50
CA ALA A 555 1.87 -33.04 -29.90
C ALA A 555 2.20 -33.51 -31.33
N ALA A 556 2.43 -32.57 -32.26
CA ALA A 556 2.90 -32.87 -33.61
C ALA A 556 4.28 -33.55 -33.59
N LEU A 557 5.23 -33.03 -32.79
CA LEU A 557 6.57 -33.61 -32.64
C LEU A 557 6.57 -35.01 -31.99
N GLU A 558 5.64 -35.28 -31.06
CA GLU A 558 5.42 -36.64 -30.53
C GLU A 558 4.89 -37.59 -31.61
N THR A 559 3.96 -37.13 -32.44
CA THR A 559 3.41 -37.92 -33.56
C THR A 559 4.47 -38.22 -34.64
N ASP A 560 5.31 -37.24 -34.98
CA ASP A 560 6.44 -37.41 -35.91
C ASP A 560 7.49 -38.37 -35.34
N ARG A 561 7.73 -38.33 -34.02
CA ARG A 561 8.65 -39.25 -33.33
C ARG A 561 8.16 -40.70 -33.42
N ASP A 562 6.89 -40.96 -33.13
CA ASP A 562 6.29 -42.30 -33.22
C ASP A 562 6.28 -42.82 -34.67
N SER A 563 6.07 -41.90 -35.63
CA SER A 563 6.17 -42.18 -37.06
C SER A 563 7.59 -42.54 -37.49
N LEU A 564 8.62 -41.88 -36.94
CA LEU A 564 10.03 -42.20 -37.17
C LEU A 564 10.43 -43.55 -36.55
N GLU A 565 10.00 -43.87 -35.32
CA GLU A 565 10.26 -45.19 -34.71
C GLU A 565 9.60 -46.31 -35.54
N THR A 566 8.39 -46.08 -36.04
CA THR A 566 7.72 -47.00 -36.97
C THR A 566 8.50 -47.15 -38.28
N LEU A 567 8.97 -46.05 -38.87
CA LEU A 567 9.73 -46.06 -40.11
C LEU A 567 11.07 -46.80 -39.94
N GLU A 568 11.81 -46.55 -38.85
CA GLU A 568 13.05 -47.26 -38.50
C GLU A 568 12.81 -48.77 -38.41
N ALA A 569 11.75 -49.20 -37.71
CA ALA A 569 11.35 -50.61 -37.65
C ALA A 569 10.99 -51.21 -39.02
N THR A 570 10.43 -50.42 -39.96
CA THR A 570 10.21 -50.91 -41.34
C THR A 570 11.50 -50.99 -42.16
N VAL A 571 12.46 -50.09 -41.92
CA VAL A 571 13.78 -50.11 -42.58
C VAL A 571 14.56 -51.33 -42.12
N ASP A 572 14.66 -51.57 -40.81
CA ASP A 572 15.27 -52.77 -40.22
C ASP A 572 14.70 -54.06 -40.83
N ARG A 573 13.37 -54.10 -41.00
CA ARG A 573 12.69 -55.23 -41.62
C ARG A 573 13.05 -55.40 -43.10
N LEU A 574 13.04 -54.32 -43.88
CA LEU A 574 13.40 -54.34 -45.30
C LEU A 574 14.87 -54.71 -45.51
N GLU A 575 15.77 -54.24 -44.65
CA GLU A 575 17.18 -54.65 -44.67
C GLU A 575 17.33 -56.15 -44.40
N ALA A 576 16.61 -56.69 -43.41
CA ALA A 576 16.61 -58.12 -43.11
C ALA A 576 16.00 -58.97 -44.25
N ASP A 577 14.85 -58.58 -44.79
CA ASP A 577 14.16 -59.32 -45.86
C ASP A 577 14.97 -59.28 -47.18
N THR A 578 15.65 -58.18 -47.48
CA THR A 578 16.44 -57.99 -48.72
C THR A 578 17.83 -58.63 -48.66
N SER A 579 18.49 -58.61 -47.50
CA SER A 579 19.94 -58.91 -47.42
C SER A 579 20.30 -60.39 -47.30
N THR A 580 19.39 -61.24 -46.83
CA THR A 580 19.64 -62.68 -46.64
C THR A 580 18.63 -63.53 -47.39
N THR A 581 17.40 -63.63 -46.89
CA THR A 581 16.45 -64.69 -47.30
C THR A 581 16.17 -64.73 -48.80
N ALA A 582 15.88 -63.57 -49.42
CA ALA A 582 15.57 -63.51 -50.85
C ALA A 582 16.78 -63.75 -51.77
N LEU A 583 18.00 -63.44 -51.31
CA LEU A 583 19.23 -63.69 -52.06
C LEU A 583 19.70 -65.13 -51.89
N ASP A 584 19.62 -65.67 -50.67
CA ASP A 584 19.95 -67.07 -50.36
C ASP A 584 19.00 -68.03 -51.12
N ASP A 585 17.69 -67.76 -51.13
CA ASP A 585 16.70 -68.53 -51.91
C ASP A 585 16.94 -68.42 -53.42
N LEU A 586 17.34 -67.24 -53.93
CA LEU A 586 17.64 -67.06 -55.34
C LEU A 586 18.95 -67.75 -55.74
N GLU A 587 19.98 -67.72 -54.89
CA GLU A 587 21.24 -68.44 -55.09
C GLU A 587 21.00 -69.96 -55.09
N ALA A 588 20.25 -70.48 -54.11
CA ALA A 588 19.85 -71.88 -54.06
C ALA A 588 19.09 -72.33 -55.32
N ARG A 589 18.11 -71.52 -55.80
CA ARG A 589 17.38 -71.79 -57.05
C ARG A 589 18.26 -71.69 -58.30
N VAL A 590 19.28 -70.85 -58.30
CA VAL A 590 20.25 -70.75 -59.40
C VAL A 590 21.16 -71.98 -59.43
N ASP A 591 21.57 -72.50 -58.27
CA ASP A 591 22.38 -73.72 -58.17
C ASP A 591 21.58 -75.00 -58.46
N GLU A 592 20.30 -75.04 -58.10
CA GLU A 592 19.36 -76.09 -58.55
C GLU A 592 19.22 -76.05 -60.08
N CYS A 593 18.91 -74.89 -60.67
CA CYS A 593 18.86 -74.70 -62.13
C CYS A 593 20.18 -75.05 -62.85
N ARG A 594 21.35 -74.83 -62.22
CA ARG A 594 22.65 -75.24 -62.78
C ARG A 594 22.77 -76.76 -62.79
N THR A 595 22.40 -77.41 -61.68
CA THR A 595 22.41 -78.87 -61.55
C THR A 595 21.48 -79.51 -62.57
N ASP A 596 20.24 -79.03 -62.68
CA ASP A 596 19.28 -79.46 -63.71
C ASP A 596 19.82 -79.27 -65.13
N LEU A 597 20.55 -78.18 -65.39
CA LEU A 597 21.09 -77.88 -66.72
C LEU A 597 22.31 -78.74 -67.07
N ASP A 598 23.13 -79.12 -66.09
CA ASP A 598 24.21 -80.10 -66.25
C ASP A 598 23.64 -81.52 -66.43
N ASP A 599 22.65 -81.95 -65.64
CA ASP A 599 21.91 -83.22 -65.83
C ASP A 599 21.22 -83.27 -67.21
N HIS A 600 20.59 -82.17 -67.65
CA HIS A 600 20.02 -82.07 -68.98
C HIS A 600 21.08 -82.10 -70.08
N ARG A 601 22.29 -81.58 -69.82
CA ARG A 601 23.42 -81.64 -70.75
C ARG A 601 23.92 -83.08 -70.90
N GLU A 602 24.15 -83.80 -69.80
CA GLU A 602 24.53 -85.22 -69.85
C GLU A 602 23.47 -86.04 -70.60
N ARG A 603 22.18 -85.79 -70.34
CA ARG A 603 21.08 -86.44 -71.08
C ARG A 603 21.03 -86.08 -72.58
N VAL A 604 21.51 -84.91 -72.98
CA VAL A 604 21.62 -84.53 -74.40
C VAL A 604 22.82 -85.22 -75.04
N ASP A 605 23.97 -85.28 -74.35
CA ASP A 605 25.16 -85.98 -74.82
C ASP A 605 24.88 -87.50 -74.96
N ASP A 606 24.20 -88.12 -73.98
CA ASP A 606 23.68 -89.50 -74.05
C ASP A 606 22.71 -89.69 -75.24
N LEU A 607 21.78 -88.73 -75.44
CA LEU A 607 20.82 -88.80 -76.53
C LEU A 607 21.53 -88.74 -77.89
N ASP A 608 22.56 -87.91 -78.05
CA ASP A 608 23.35 -87.80 -79.28
C ASP A 608 24.11 -89.11 -79.57
N GLU A 609 24.66 -89.80 -78.56
CA GLU A 609 25.24 -91.15 -78.72
C GLU A 609 24.19 -92.19 -79.14
N THR A 610 22.97 -92.14 -78.56
CA THR A 610 21.87 -93.01 -79.04
C THR A 610 21.41 -92.66 -80.45
N LEU A 611 21.54 -91.40 -80.88
CA LEU A 611 21.18 -90.93 -82.22
C LEU A 611 22.24 -91.36 -83.25
N GLU A 612 23.53 -91.31 -82.91
CA GLU A 612 24.61 -91.82 -83.77
C GLU A 612 24.51 -93.35 -83.93
N THR A 613 24.23 -94.08 -82.85
CA THR A 613 24.06 -95.55 -82.91
C THR A 613 22.80 -95.96 -83.67
N THR A 614 21.66 -95.27 -83.49
CA THR A 614 20.45 -95.54 -84.29
C THR A 614 20.58 -95.12 -85.75
N THR A 615 21.31 -94.04 -86.05
CA THR A 615 21.65 -93.66 -87.45
C THR A 615 22.52 -94.73 -88.11
N THR A 616 23.51 -95.27 -87.38
CA THR A 616 24.35 -96.38 -87.85
C THR A 616 23.53 -97.64 -88.10
N ALA A 617 22.59 -97.96 -87.20
CA ALA A 617 21.66 -99.07 -87.37
C ALA A 617 20.71 -98.87 -88.57
N LEU A 618 20.23 -97.64 -88.79
CA LEU A 618 19.38 -97.28 -89.93
C LEU A 618 20.13 -97.50 -91.26
N GLY A 619 21.37 -97.04 -91.40
CA GLY A 619 22.18 -97.28 -92.61
C GLY A 619 22.46 -98.78 -92.86
N ALA A 620 22.54 -99.58 -91.80
CA ALA A 620 22.61 -101.04 -91.93
C ALA A 620 21.27 -101.66 -92.38
N VAL A 621 20.12 -101.11 -91.94
CA VAL A 621 18.78 -101.49 -92.40
C VAL A 621 18.53 -101.05 -93.85
N GLU A 622 19.00 -99.88 -94.27
CA GLU A 622 18.98 -99.45 -95.68
C GLU A 622 19.77 -100.42 -96.55
N THR A 623 21.02 -100.73 -96.17
CA THR A 623 21.85 -101.74 -96.86
C THR A 623 21.14 -103.10 -96.93
N ARG A 624 20.49 -103.53 -95.84
CA ARG A 624 19.68 -104.76 -95.78
C ARG A 624 18.47 -104.70 -96.72
N THR A 625 17.88 -103.52 -96.89
CA THR A 625 16.71 -103.30 -97.75
C THR A 625 17.11 -103.32 -99.22
N ASP A 626 18.27 -102.75 -99.58
CA ASP A 626 18.86 -102.87 -100.92
C ASP A 626 19.22 -104.34 -101.24
N ASP A 627 19.81 -105.07 -100.29
CA ASP A 627 20.07 -106.52 -100.43
C ASP A 627 18.76 -107.30 -100.64
N ILE A 628 17.71 -107.01 -99.85
CA ILE A 628 16.39 -107.66 -99.96
C ILE A 628 15.71 -107.28 -101.29
N ALA A 629 15.86 -106.05 -101.78
CA ALA A 629 15.33 -105.63 -103.07
C ALA A 629 16.03 -106.38 -104.22
N ALA A 630 17.36 -106.53 -104.16
CA ALA A 630 18.12 -107.33 -105.12
C ALA A 630 17.74 -108.83 -105.07
N ASP A 631 17.53 -109.39 -103.88
CA ASP A 631 16.99 -110.74 -103.70
C ASP A 631 15.54 -110.86 -104.19
N THR A 632 14.74 -109.79 -104.09
CA THR A 632 13.34 -109.75 -104.57
C THR A 632 13.27 -109.71 -106.09
N ASP A 633 14.09 -108.90 -106.76
CA ASP A 633 14.22 -108.91 -108.22
C ASP A 633 14.68 -110.28 -108.72
N ARG A 634 15.67 -110.87 -108.03
CA ARG A 634 16.14 -112.24 -108.30
C ARG A 634 15.04 -113.29 -108.10
N LEU A 635 14.24 -113.17 -107.05
CA LEU A 635 13.10 -114.05 -106.78
C LEU A 635 11.97 -113.85 -107.80
N ALA A 636 11.76 -112.63 -108.31
CA ALA A 636 10.80 -112.35 -109.37
C ALA A 636 11.24 -113.02 -110.69
N ASP A 637 12.53 -112.95 -111.05
CA ASP A 637 13.10 -113.70 -112.18
C ASP A 637 12.93 -115.22 -111.99
N GLU A 638 13.22 -115.75 -110.80
CA GLU A 638 13.01 -117.19 -110.49
C GLU A 638 11.52 -117.57 -110.49
N PHE A 639 10.61 -116.70 -110.05
CA PHE A 639 9.16 -116.94 -110.04
C PHE A 639 8.57 -116.89 -111.46
N THR A 640 9.04 -116.00 -112.33
CA THR A 640 8.72 -116.01 -113.77
C THR A 640 9.21 -117.31 -114.42
N ALA A 641 10.44 -117.75 -114.11
CA ALA A 641 10.96 -119.04 -114.58
C ALA A 641 10.25 -120.27 -113.98
N LEU A 642 9.55 -120.12 -112.85
CA LEU A 642 8.74 -121.16 -112.22
C LEU A 642 7.31 -121.21 -112.82
N ALA A 643 6.73 -120.04 -113.12
CA ALA A 643 5.40 -119.90 -113.72
C ALA A 643 5.30 -120.57 -115.11
N ASP A 644 6.39 -120.55 -115.87
CA ASP A 644 6.50 -121.25 -117.17
C ASP A 644 6.50 -122.79 -117.06
N ARG A 645 6.50 -123.38 -115.85
CA ARG A 645 7.11 -124.72 -115.66
C ARG A 645 6.27 -125.87 -115.09
N CYS A 646 5.00 -125.72 -114.71
CA CYS A 646 4.11 -126.89 -114.55
C CYS A 646 2.59 -126.61 -114.43
N PRO A 647 1.72 -127.42 -115.08
CA PRO A 647 0.29 -127.54 -114.75
C PRO A 647 -0.02 -128.74 -113.83
N GLU A 648 -1.21 -128.70 -113.20
CA GLU A 648 -1.95 -129.78 -112.50
C GLU A 648 -1.37 -130.41 -111.20
N GLY A 649 -2.20 -130.49 -110.15
CA GLY A 649 -2.02 -131.45 -109.04
C GLY A 649 -2.16 -130.94 -107.60
N GLU A 650 -3.40 -130.83 -107.10
CA GLU A 650 -3.85 -130.93 -105.70
C GLU A 650 -2.80 -130.86 -104.55
N LEU A 651 -2.32 -129.65 -104.24
CA LEU A 651 -1.68 -129.34 -102.93
C LEU A 651 -1.96 -127.92 -102.42
N ALA A 652 -2.53 -127.03 -103.25
CA ALA A 652 -2.78 -125.61 -102.93
C ALA A 652 -3.84 -125.37 -101.84
N THR A 653 -4.85 -126.23 -101.72
CA THR A 653 -5.93 -126.08 -100.71
C THR A 653 -5.43 -126.18 -99.26
N ARG A 654 -4.25 -126.77 -99.03
CA ARG A 654 -3.66 -126.85 -97.70
C ARG A 654 -2.82 -125.62 -97.34
N SER A 655 -2.21 -124.98 -98.35
CA SER A 655 -1.48 -123.70 -98.19
C SER A 655 -2.43 -122.52 -97.92
N ALA A 656 -3.64 -122.57 -98.49
CA ALA A 656 -4.67 -121.56 -98.24
C ALA A 656 -5.27 -121.65 -96.83
N VAL A 657 -5.27 -122.85 -96.21
CA VAL A 657 -5.72 -123.02 -94.82
C VAL A 657 -4.65 -122.49 -93.85
N THR A 658 -3.36 -122.81 -94.06
CA THR A 658 -2.30 -122.22 -93.22
C THR A 658 -2.24 -120.70 -93.34
N ALA A 659 -2.43 -120.13 -94.53
CA ALA A 659 -2.50 -118.67 -94.69
C ALA A 659 -3.69 -118.04 -93.94
N LEU A 660 -4.83 -118.74 -93.84
CA LEU A 660 -5.99 -118.33 -93.05
C LEU A 660 -5.79 -118.54 -91.54
N GLU A 661 -4.97 -119.53 -91.13
CA GLU A 661 -4.54 -119.71 -89.75
C GLU A 661 -3.58 -118.59 -89.33
N ASP A 662 -2.62 -118.22 -90.19
CA ASP A 662 -1.70 -117.08 -89.98
C ASP A 662 -2.44 -115.73 -89.95
N GLU A 663 -3.46 -115.51 -90.81
CA GLU A 663 -4.34 -114.33 -90.74
C GLU A 663 -5.13 -114.28 -89.42
N LEU A 664 -5.55 -115.43 -88.88
CA LEU A 664 -6.31 -115.50 -87.62
C LEU A 664 -5.40 -115.30 -86.41
N GLU A 665 -4.13 -115.75 -86.47
CA GLU A 665 -3.07 -115.43 -85.51
C GLU A 665 -2.80 -113.90 -85.51
N SER A 666 -2.72 -113.26 -86.69
CA SER A 666 -2.57 -111.81 -86.79
C SER A 666 -3.78 -111.05 -86.22
N VAL A 667 -5.00 -111.50 -86.48
CA VAL A 667 -6.23 -110.90 -85.90
C VAL A 667 -6.24 -111.06 -84.38
N ARG A 668 -5.71 -112.18 -83.86
CA ARG A 668 -5.56 -112.39 -82.42
C ARG A 668 -4.56 -111.41 -81.80
N THR A 669 -3.40 -111.20 -82.42
CA THR A 669 -2.43 -110.20 -81.97
C THR A 669 -3.04 -108.80 -81.94
N THR A 670 -3.82 -108.41 -82.96
CA THR A 670 -4.52 -107.11 -82.95
C THR A 670 -5.63 -107.01 -81.90
N PHE A 671 -6.10 -108.13 -81.34
CA PHE A 671 -7.05 -108.15 -80.22
C PHE A 671 -6.33 -107.95 -78.88
N GLU A 672 -5.14 -108.54 -78.73
CA GLU A 672 -4.25 -108.35 -77.57
C GLU A 672 -3.74 -106.89 -77.51
N GLU A 673 -3.41 -106.27 -78.66
CA GLU A 673 -3.13 -104.82 -78.78
C GLU A 673 -4.34 -103.93 -78.45
N LEU A 674 -5.57 -104.44 -78.60
CA LEU A 674 -6.81 -103.71 -78.29
C LEU A 674 -7.14 -103.75 -76.80
N GLU A 675 -6.87 -104.87 -76.12
CA GLU A 675 -6.93 -104.96 -74.65
C GLU A 675 -5.90 -104.02 -74.00
N GLU A 676 -4.67 -103.92 -74.53
CA GLU A 676 -3.67 -102.94 -74.07
C GLU A 676 -4.13 -101.48 -74.31
N LEU A 677 -4.87 -101.22 -75.40
CA LEU A 677 -5.45 -99.91 -75.66
C LEU A 677 -6.57 -99.56 -74.66
N GLU A 678 -7.38 -100.54 -74.25
CA GLU A 678 -8.46 -100.37 -73.27
C GLU A 678 -7.90 -100.03 -71.87
N ASP A 679 -6.84 -100.72 -71.43
CA ASP A 679 -6.10 -100.40 -70.20
C ASP A 679 -5.50 -98.98 -70.24
N ARG A 680 -4.98 -98.55 -71.39
CA ARG A 680 -4.45 -97.18 -71.60
C ARG A 680 -5.53 -96.11 -71.59
N VAL A 681 -6.75 -96.41 -72.04
CA VAL A 681 -7.90 -95.50 -71.95
C VAL A 681 -8.35 -95.37 -70.49
N ALA A 682 -8.48 -96.47 -69.75
CA ALA A 682 -8.81 -96.42 -68.33
C ALA A 682 -7.78 -95.62 -67.50
N ALA A 683 -6.48 -95.77 -67.82
CA ALA A 683 -5.43 -94.96 -67.20
C ALA A 683 -5.53 -93.46 -67.55
N ALA A 684 -5.96 -93.12 -68.78
CA ALA A 684 -6.18 -91.74 -69.20
C ALA A 684 -7.42 -91.10 -68.56
N GLU A 685 -8.50 -91.88 -68.36
CA GLU A 685 -9.70 -91.43 -67.64
C GLU A 685 -9.39 -91.10 -66.17
N ALA A 686 -8.67 -91.99 -65.48
CA ALA A 686 -8.21 -91.74 -64.10
C ALA A 686 -7.27 -90.53 -63.99
N ALA A 687 -6.41 -90.31 -65.00
CA ALA A 687 -5.57 -89.11 -65.08
C ALA A 687 -6.42 -87.84 -65.27
N SER A 688 -7.51 -87.89 -66.05
CA SER A 688 -8.45 -86.78 -66.21
C SER A 688 -9.13 -86.43 -64.88
N GLU A 689 -9.67 -87.42 -64.15
CA GLU A 689 -10.33 -87.18 -62.86
C GLU A 689 -9.38 -86.50 -61.84
N THR A 690 -8.10 -86.88 -61.80
CA THR A 690 -7.11 -86.20 -60.94
C THR A 690 -6.77 -84.79 -61.40
N VAL A 691 -6.81 -84.51 -62.70
CA VAL A 691 -6.60 -83.17 -63.25
C VAL A 691 -7.81 -82.27 -62.97
N ASP A 692 -9.02 -82.80 -63.13
CA ASP A 692 -10.27 -82.07 -62.86
C ASP A 692 -10.38 -81.69 -61.38
N ALA A 693 -10.07 -82.62 -60.45
CA ALA A 693 -10.01 -82.32 -59.02
C ALA A 693 -8.97 -81.22 -58.69
N ALA A 694 -7.77 -81.29 -59.29
CA ALA A 694 -6.74 -80.27 -59.12
C ALA A 694 -7.14 -78.90 -59.71
N PHE A 695 -8.01 -78.87 -60.73
CA PHE A 695 -8.60 -77.63 -61.24
C PHE A 695 -9.67 -77.07 -60.30
N GLU A 696 -10.52 -77.91 -59.70
CA GLU A 696 -11.52 -77.47 -58.70
C GLU A 696 -10.83 -76.88 -57.45
N ASP A 697 -9.84 -77.57 -56.88
CA ASP A 697 -9.04 -77.05 -55.75
C ASP A 697 -8.39 -75.69 -56.08
N ARG A 698 -7.86 -75.56 -57.31
CA ARG A 698 -7.20 -74.33 -57.76
C ARG A 698 -8.20 -73.21 -58.05
N LEU A 699 -9.43 -73.52 -58.47
CA LEU A 699 -10.50 -72.54 -58.62
C LEU A 699 -11.03 -72.07 -57.26
N ALA A 700 -11.17 -72.95 -56.27
CA ALA A 700 -11.53 -72.58 -54.91
C ALA A 700 -10.48 -71.63 -54.29
N ALA A 701 -9.20 -72.01 -54.33
CA ALA A 701 -8.11 -71.15 -53.84
C ALA A 701 -7.95 -69.83 -54.62
N LEU A 702 -8.47 -69.74 -55.85
CA LEU A 702 -8.47 -68.51 -56.64
C LEU A 702 -9.70 -67.63 -56.33
N ALA A 703 -10.82 -68.23 -55.91
CA ALA A 703 -11.98 -67.51 -55.37
C ALA A 703 -11.64 -66.90 -53.99
N ASP A 704 -11.07 -67.68 -53.06
CA ASP A 704 -10.65 -67.18 -51.73
C ASP A 704 -9.68 -65.98 -51.85
N ARG A 705 -8.78 -66.02 -52.84
CA ARG A 705 -7.85 -64.90 -53.15
C ARG A 705 -8.53 -63.71 -53.81
N LEU A 706 -9.66 -63.91 -54.50
CA LEU A 706 -10.46 -62.84 -55.09
C LEU A 706 -11.24 -62.11 -54.00
N ASP A 707 -11.86 -62.84 -53.07
CA ASP A 707 -12.56 -62.27 -51.92
C ASP A 707 -11.60 -61.46 -51.03
N ALA A 708 -10.41 -62.01 -50.73
CA ALA A 708 -9.36 -61.28 -49.98
C ALA A 708 -8.76 -60.08 -50.74
N ILE A 709 -8.90 -60.01 -52.07
CA ILE A 709 -8.56 -58.82 -52.86
C ILE A 709 -9.70 -57.79 -52.79
N ASP A 710 -10.95 -58.23 -52.81
CA ASP A 710 -12.14 -57.36 -52.71
C ASP A 710 -12.19 -56.64 -51.35
N GLU A 711 -11.95 -57.36 -50.25
CA GLU A 711 -11.80 -56.77 -48.90
C GLU A 711 -10.69 -55.71 -48.85
N ARG A 712 -9.53 -55.99 -49.47
CA ARG A 712 -8.40 -55.04 -49.55
C ARG A 712 -8.69 -53.84 -50.44
N VAL A 713 -9.48 -54.00 -51.50
CA VAL A 713 -9.92 -52.89 -52.37
C VAL A 713 -10.93 -52.01 -51.63
N THR A 714 -11.78 -52.59 -50.78
CA THR A 714 -12.68 -51.85 -49.88
C THR A 714 -11.87 -51.03 -48.87
N ASP A 715 -10.96 -51.66 -48.10
CA ASP A 715 -10.06 -50.96 -47.16
C ASP A 715 -9.25 -49.83 -47.84
N SER A 716 -8.73 -50.10 -49.04
CA SER A 716 -7.99 -49.08 -49.81
C SER A 716 -8.90 -47.94 -50.29
N SER A 717 -10.19 -48.18 -50.51
CA SER A 717 -11.17 -47.16 -50.92
C SER A 717 -11.58 -46.29 -49.73
N ASP A 718 -11.88 -46.91 -48.58
CA ASP A 718 -12.22 -46.20 -47.34
C ASP A 718 -11.06 -45.29 -46.89
N ARG A 719 -9.82 -45.78 -47.01
CA ARG A 719 -8.61 -44.99 -46.74
C ARG A 719 -8.38 -43.86 -47.75
N LEU A 720 -8.75 -44.05 -49.02
CA LEU A 720 -8.70 -42.97 -50.02
C LEU A 720 -9.77 -41.91 -49.77
N GLU A 721 -10.94 -42.27 -49.22
CA GLU A 721 -11.98 -41.32 -48.82
C GLU A 721 -11.53 -40.49 -47.60
N SER A 722 -10.86 -41.11 -46.61
CA SER A 722 -10.21 -40.37 -45.52
C SER A 722 -9.16 -39.38 -46.04
N VAL A 723 -8.20 -39.86 -46.86
CA VAL A 723 -7.12 -39.00 -47.40
C VAL A 723 -7.65 -37.89 -48.30
N ALA A 724 -8.81 -38.08 -48.96
CA ALA A 724 -9.48 -37.01 -49.69
C ALA A 724 -10.07 -35.94 -48.75
N ALA A 725 -10.70 -36.35 -47.65
CA ALA A 725 -11.20 -35.40 -46.63
C ALA A 725 -10.05 -34.64 -45.93
N ASP A 726 -8.94 -35.32 -45.64
CA ASP A 726 -7.74 -34.68 -45.09
C ASP A 726 -7.15 -33.65 -46.08
N ALA A 727 -7.15 -33.97 -47.39
CA ALA A 727 -6.70 -33.05 -48.43
C ALA A 727 -7.64 -31.84 -48.62
N ASP A 728 -8.96 -32.04 -48.53
CA ASP A 728 -9.96 -30.95 -48.55
C ASP A 728 -9.78 -30.02 -47.33
N SER A 729 -9.41 -30.55 -46.15
CA SER A 729 -9.09 -29.74 -44.96
C SER A 729 -7.83 -28.90 -45.20
N VAL A 730 -6.74 -29.52 -45.67
CA VAL A 730 -5.49 -28.82 -45.96
C VAL A 730 -5.67 -27.76 -47.06
N GLU A 731 -6.56 -27.96 -48.04
CA GLU A 731 -6.89 -26.91 -49.01
C GLU A 731 -7.60 -25.71 -48.35
N ALA A 732 -8.48 -25.95 -47.37
CA ALA A 732 -9.10 -24.88 -46.57
C ALA A 732 -8.07 -24.14 -45.71
N ASP A 733 -7.19 -24.86 -45.01
CA ASP A 733 -6.16 -24.28 -44.15
C ASP A 733 -5.16 -23.44 -44.95
N VAL A 734 -4.72 -23.93 -46.12
CA VAL A 734 -3.85 -23.18 -47.05
C VAL A 734 -4.57 -21.93 -47.61
N THR A 735 -5.89 -21.99 -47.77
CA THR A 735 -6.68 -20.81 -48.17
C THR A 735 -6.70 -19.78 -47.04
N GLY A 736 -6.96 -20.19 -45.80
CA GLY A 736 -6.90 -19.32 -44.62
C GLY A 736 -5.54 -18.64 -44.46
N VAL A 737 -4.44 -19.41 -44.52
CA VAL A 737 -3.07 -18.86 -44.47
C VAL A 737 -2.77 -17.92 -45.66
N THR A 738 -3.45 -18.07 -46.80
CA THR A 738 -3.32 -17.12 -47.92
C THR A 738 -4.06 -15.81 -47.62
N ASP A 739 -5.27 -15.90 -47.07
CA ASP A 739 -6.05 -14.72 -46.65
C ASP A 739 -5.29 -13.95 -45.53
N ASP A 740 -4.73 -14.66 -44.54
CA ASP A 740 -3.89 -14.08 -43.47
C ASP A 740 -2.65 -13.35 -44.04
N VAL A 741 -2.03 -13.89 -45.10
CA VAL A 741 -0.89 -13.27 -45.77
C VAL A 741 -1.30 -12.02 -46.56
N ASP A 742 -2.46 -12.01 -47.21
CA ASP A 742 -3.00 -10.83 -47.90
C ASP A 742 -3.37 -9.71 -46.90
N ASP A 743 -3.88 -10.06 -45.71
CA ASP A 743 -4.13 -9.13 -44.60
C ASP A 743 -2.81 -8.59 -44.02
N ILE A 744 -1.80 -9.44 -43.79
CA ILE A 744 -0.45 -9.02 -43.37
C ILE A 744 0.22 -8.12 -44.42
N GLU A 745 0.06 -8.38 -45.73
CA GLU A 745 0.57 -7.49 -46.79
C GLU A 745 -0.14 -6.12 -46.74
N SER A 746 -1.44 -6.09 -46.47
CA SER A 746 -2.25 -4.87 -46.32
C SER A 746 -1.86 -4.05 -45.08
N ASP A 747 -1.58 -4.71 -43.96
CA ASP A 747 -1.06 -4.08 -42.75
C ASP A 747 0.38 -3.60 -42.94
N LEU A 748 1.20 -4.32 -43.69
CA LEU A 748 2.57 -3.90 -44.03
C LEU A 748 2.57 -2.71 -44.99
N GLU A 749 1.65 -2.62 -45.96
CA GLU A 749 1.43 -1.41 -46.76
C GLU A 749 1.00 -0.23 -45.88
N THR A 750 0.11 -0.46 -44.91
CA THR A 750 -0.38 0.56 -43.97
C THR A 750 0.72 1.05 -43.04
N LEU A 751 1.52 0.14 -42.49
CA LEU A 751 2.67 0.43 -41.64
C LEU A 751 3.80 1.10 -42.42
N SER A 752 4.04 0.67 -43.67
CA SER A 752 4.98 1.33 -44.59
C SER A 752 4.54 2.76 -44.89
N ALA A 753 3.23 3.01 -45.10
CA ALA A 753 2.70 4.35 -45.26
C ALA A 753 2.79 5.19 -43.97
N ALA A 754 2.61 4.57 -42.79
CA ALA A 754 2.82 5.23 -41.50
C ALA A 754 4.30 5.63 -41.31
N VAL A 755 5.25 4.74 -41.64
CA VAL A 755 6.68 5.02 -41.62
C VAL A 755 7.08 6.08 -42.65
N GLU A 756 6.58 6.03 -43.89
CA GLU A 756 6.82 7.08 -44.89
C GLU A 756 6.16 8.43 -44.53
N SER A 757 5.08 8.42 -43.73
CA SER A 757 4.45 9.63 -43.20
C SER A 757 5.10 10.16 -41.91
N THR A 758 6.05 9.41 -41.33
CA THR A 758 6.88 9.89 -40.22
C THR A 758 7.92 10.88 -40.78
N PRO A 759 7.94 12.15 -40.34
CA PRO A 759 8.64 13.22 -41.04
C PRO A 759 10.16 13.27 -40.75
N ASP A 760 10.89 12.30 -41.30
CA ASP A 760 12.37 12.23 -41.27
C ASP A 760 13.02 13.29 -42.19
N ALA A 761 12.97 14.56 -41.74
CA ALA A 761 13.87 15.65 -42.11
C ALA A 761 13.48 16.96 -41.39
N ALA A 762 12.18 17.25 -41.31
CA ALA A 762 11.68 18.55 -40.87
C ALA A 762 11.92 18.80 -39.37
N THR A 763 11.69 17.79 -38.53
CA THR A 763 11.82 17.90 -37.07
C THR A 763 13.26 18.16 -36.62
N VAL A 764 14.26 17.65 -37.35
CA VAL A 764 15.69 17.87 -37.04
C VAL A 764 16.12 19.28 -37.45
N ASP A 765 15.68 19.78 -38.61
CA ASP A 765 15.94 21.17 -39.02
C ASP A 765 15.18 22.18 -38.14
N ASP A 766 13.96 21.84 -37.69
CA ASP A 766 13.19 22.68 -36.76
C ASP A 766 13.83 22.69 -35.34
N LEU A 767 14.25 21.55 -34.80
CA LEU A 767 15.01 21.51 -33.52
C LEU A 767 16.37 22.19 -33.63
N ALA A 768 17.06 22.10 -34.77
CA ALA A 768 18.29 22.84 -35.01
C ALA A 768 18.04 24.35 -35.04
N ALA A 769 16.99 24.80 -35.73
CA ALA A 769 16.59 26.20 -35.76
C ALA A 769 16.10 26.71 -34.39
N GLU A 770 15.49 25.87 -33.56
CA GLU A 770 15.11 26.21 -32.19
C GLU A 770 16.34 26.26 -31.26
N THR A 771 17.29 25.34 -31.42
CA THR A 771 18.60 25.39 -30.74
C THR A 771 19.39 26.66 -31.09
N ASP A 772 19.41 27.05 -32.37
CA ASP A 772 20.06 28.29 -32.83
C ASP A 772 19.37 29.55 -32.27
N ARG A 773 18.03 29.53 -32.11
CA ARG A 773 17.29 30.63 -31.45
C ARG A 773 17.61 30.71 -29.96
N VAL A 774 17.59 29.58 -29.25
CA VAL A 774 17.94 29.52 -27.82
C VAL A 774 19.39 29.97 -27.59
N ALA A 775 20.32 29.62 -28.49
CA ALA A 775 21.68 30.13 -28.44
C ALA A 775 21.76 31.66 -28.62
N ALA A 776 20.99 32.22 -29.57
CA ALA A 776 20.93 33.66 -29.78
C ALA A 776 20.30 34.42 -28.60
N ASP A 777 19.26 33.86 -27.98
CA ASP A 777 18.64 34.44 -26.78
C ASP A 777 19.59 34.38 -25.56
N ILE A 778 20.37 33.30 -25.41
CA ILE A 778 21.41 33.19 -24.38
C ILE A 778 22.50 34.26 -24.57
N ASP A 779 22.95 34.52 -25.80
CA ASP A 779 23.93 35.57 -26.08
C ASP A 779 23.35 36.98 -25.82
N ALA A 780 22.07 37.22 -26.16
CA ALA A 780 21.39 38.47 -25.85
C ALA A 780 21.25 38.70 -24.34
N VAL A 781 20.90 37.67 -23.57
CA VAL A 781 20.87 37.72 -22.09
C VAL A 781 22.28 37.95 -21.52
N ARG A 782 23.33 37.40 -22.15
CA ARG A 782 24.72 37.65 -21.75
C ARG A 782 25.13 39.10 -21.97
N GLU A 783 24.67 39.73 -23.05
CA GLU A 783 24.90 41.16 -23.32
C GLU A 783 24.14 42.04 -22.33
N THR A 784 22.88 41.74 -21.99
CA THR A 784 22.14 42.51 -20.97
C THR A 784 22.74 42.36 -19.58
N VAL A 785 23.18 41.18 -19.18
CA VAL A 785 23.93 40.98 -17.91
C VAL A 785 25.22 41.80 -17.90
N SER A 786 25.97 41.84 -19.01
CA SER A 786 27.19 42.66 -19.11
C SER A 786 26.92 44.17 -19.05
N ALA A 787 25.77 44.62 -19.58
CA ALA A 787 25.31 45.99 -19.47
C ALA A 787 24.90 46.33 -18.02
N VAL A 788 24.16 45.44 -17.34
CA VAL A 788 23.77 45.61 -15.93
C VAL A 788 24.99 45.64 -15.01
N ASP A 789 25.99 44.79 -15.23
CA ASP A 789 27.27 44.79 -14.50
C ASP A 789 28.04 46.13 -14.69
N SER A 790 27.99 46.68 -15.91
CA SER A 790 28.54 48.01 -16.21
C SER A 790 27.75 49.15 -15.57
N GLU A 791 26.41 49.05 -15.53
CA GLU A 791 25.55 50.02 -14.83
C GLU A 791 25.73 49.95 -13.31
N GLN A 792 25.89 48.75 -12.74
CA GLN A 792 26.20 48.56 -11.32
C GLN A 792 27.55 49.20 -10.99
N THR A 793 28.60 48.94 -11.80
CA THR A 793 29.92 49.58 -11.62
C THR A 793 29.81 51.11 -11.66
N ALA A 794 29.04 51.67 -12.60
CA ALA A 794 28.81 53.11 -12.69
C ALA A 794 27.94 53.67 -11.54
N LEU A 795 27.06 52.84 -10.96
CA LEU A 795 26.27 53.19 -9.78
C LEU A 795 27.12 53.18 -8.51
N GLU A 796 28.05 52.22 -8.40
CA GLU A 796 29.06 52.13 -7.33
C GLU A 796 30.01 53.33 -7.39
N GLU A 797 30.55 53.69 -8.56
CA GLU A 797 31.34 54.92 -8.73
C GLU A 797 30.53 56.17 -8.36
N ARG A 798 29.23 56.24 -8.69
CA ARG A 798 28.35 57.33 -8.25
C ARG A 798 28.05 57.31 -6.76
N LEU A 799 28.02 56.15 -6.12
CA LEU A 799 27.86 56.00 -4.67
C LEU A 799 29.12 56.46 -3.94
N ASP A 800 30.30 56.14 -4.46
CA ASP A 800 31.58 56.62 -3.95
C ASP A 800 31.75 58.14 -4.17
N GLU A 801 31.36 58.69 -5.33
CA GLU A 801 31.31 60.14 -5.55
C GLU A 801 30.31 60.82 -4.62
N LEU A 802 29.12 60.24 -4.41
CA LEU A 802 28.09 60.82 -3.56
C LEU A 802 28.43 60.69 -2.06
N ASN A 803 29.12 59.62 -1.67
CA ASN A 803 29.68 59.46 -0.32
C ASN A 803 30.84 60.43 -0.09
N THR A 804 31.72 60.63 -1.07
CA THR A 804 32.78 61.66 -1.02
C THR A 804 32.18 63.06 -0.92
N ALA A 805 31.13 63.35 -1.72
CA ALA A 805 30.40 64.61 -1.64
C ALA A 805 29.65 64.78 -0.31
N LEU A 806 29.15 63.70 0.29
CA LEU A 806 28.54 63.71 1.63
C LEU A 806 29.60 64.00 2.70
N GLU A 807 30.79 63.40 2.62
CA GLU A 807 31.92 63.70 3.51
C GLU A 807 32.41 65.15 3.35
N ASP A 808 32.48 65.69 2.13
CA ASP A 808 32.79 67.11 1.88
C ASP A 808 31.67 68.05 2.41
N THR A 809 30.40 67.67 2.26
CA THR A 809 29.25 68.47 2.77
C THR A 809 29.16 68.44 4.31
N VAL A 810 29.55 67.32 4.94
CA VAL A 810 29.70 67.20 6.39
C VAL A 810 30.99 67.88 6.89
N SER A 811 31.96 68.13 5.99
CA SER A 811 33.19 68.89 6.26
C SER A 811 32.99 70.41 6.30
N ARG A 812 32.09 70.84 7.19
CA ARG A 812 32.34 71.97 8.11
C ARG A 812 32.70 73.32 7.45
N ASP A 813 31.74 73.96 6.77
CA ASP A 813 31.58 75.43 6.82
C ASP A 813 30.20 75.96 6.35
N GLU A 814 29.44 75.27 5.48
CA GLU A 814 28.21 75.87 4.88
C GLU A 814 26.95 75.92 5.77
N PHE A 815 26.84 75.05 6.79
CA PHE A 815 25.73 75.11 7.76
C PHE A 815 25.71 76.39 8.60
N ALA A 816 26.83 77.11 8.69
CA ALA A 816 26.88 78.44 9.32
C ALA A 816 26.33 79.55 8.41
N ALA A 817 26.45 79.41 7.09
CA ALA A 817 25.96 80.38 6.11
C ALA A 817 24.44 80.30 5.95
N LEU A 818 23.89 79.09 5.81
CA LEU A 818 22.43 78.91 5.63
C LEU A 818 21.61 79.28 6.87
N ARG A 819 22.18 79.21 8.08
CA ARG A 819 21.51 79.70 9.29
C ARG A 819 21.33 81.22 9.30
N SER A 820 22.26 81.97 8.69
CA SER A 820 22.18 83.44 8.59
C SER A 820 21.23 83.92 7.49
N GLU A 821 21.01 83.14 6.42
CA GLU A 821 20.14 83.49 5.30
C GLU A 821 18.65 83.14 5.58
N LEU A 822 18.38 82.32 6.61
CA LEU A 822 17.04 81.93 7.02
C LEU A 822 16.41 82.92 8.02
N GLU A 823 17.19 83.46 8.98
CA GLU A 823 16.72 84.48 9.94
C GLU A 823 16.33 85.81 9.26
N ASP A 824 16.93 86.14 8.10
CA ASP A 824 16.62 87.33 7.30
C ASP A 824 15.42 87.14 6.33
N ARG A 825 14.82 85.93 6.28
CA ARG A 825 13.73 85.58 5.32
C ARG A 825 12.34 85.40 5.93
N GLU A 826 12.17 85.59 7.23
CA GLU A 826 10.85 85.48 7.88
C GLU A 826 10.04 86.80 7.87
N GLU A 827 10.63 87.95 7.52
CA GLU A 827 9.96 89.26 7.57
C GLU A 827 9.29 89.72 6.23
N ARG A 828 8.94 88.80 5.31
CA ARG A 828 8.27 89.23 4.05
C ARG A 828 7.34 88.23 3.33
N ALA A 829 6.09 88.17 3.78
CA ALA A 829 4.95 87.80 2.92
C ALA A 829 4.81 88.81 1.75
N PRO A 830 4.34 88.43 0.53
CA PRO A 830 2.94 88.01 0.33
C PRO A 830 2.64 87.00 -0.81
N SER A 831 1.43 86.42 -0.77
CA SER A 831 0.73 85.80 -1.92
C SER A 831 -0.04 86.87 -2.75
N PRO A 832 -0.65 86.56 -3.93
CA PRO A 832 -0.54 85.39 -4.81
C PRO A 832 -0.36 85.74 -6.33
N SER A 833 -0.39 84.69 -7.18
CA SER A 833 -0.86 84.67 -8.60
C SER A 833 0.10 84.80 -9.80
N SER A 834 -0.06 83.82 -10.70
CA SER A 834 -0.16 83.91 -12.18
C SER A 834 1.02 83.48 -13.09
N LEU A 835 0.63 82.68 -14.11
CA LEU A 835 1.13 82.55 -15.48
C LEU A 835 2.47 81.83 -15.80
N GLY A 836 2.37 80.68 -16.48
CA GLY A 836 2.75 80.68 -17.90
C GLY A 836 3.39 79.44 -18.56
N GLY A 837 2.58 78.58 -19.19
CA GLY A 837 2.90 78.04 -20.54
C GLY A 837 3.35 76.57 -20.68
N PRO A 838 3.20 75.96 -21.90
CA PRO A 838 2.89 74.51 -22.00
C PRO A 838 3.72 73.67 -23.00
N LEU A 839 3.71 72.34 -22.82
CA LEU A 839 3.78 71.33 -23.89
C LEU A 839 2.90 70.11 -23.48
N LEU A 840 1.88 69.67 -24.24
CA LEU A 840 1.87 68.95 -25.52
C LEU A 840 2.17 67.43 -25.40
N ALA A 841 1.15 66.66 -25.02
CA ALA A 841 1.05 65.21 -25.24
C ALA A 841 -0.42 64.85 -25.58
N GLY A 842 -0.63 63.98 -26.56
CA GLY A 842 -1.96 63.68 -27.11
C GLY A 842 -2.51 62.34 -26.61
N GLY A 843 -3.76 62.34 -26.13
CA GLY A 843 -4.57 61.14 -25.95
C GLY A 843 -5.89 61.31 -26.72
N GLY A 844 -6.36 60.25 -27.36
CA GLY A 844 -7.60 60.26 -28.15
C GLY A 844 -8.28 58.90 -28.12
N GLY A 845 -9.30 58.74 -27.28
CA GLY A 845 -10.09 57.52 -27.15
C GLY A 845 -11.59 57.79 -27.22
N ALA A 846 -12.23 57.23 -28.25
CA ALA A 846 -13.67 57.00 -28.43
C ALA A 846 -13.82 56.14 -29.71
N GLY A 847 -14.67 55.11 -29.82
CA GLY A 847 -15.61 54.48 -28.90
C GLY A 847 -16.64 53.66 -29.70
N VAL A 848 -17.68 53.15 -29.04
CA VAL A 848 -18.94 52.58 -29.59
C VAL A 848 -19.05 51.04 -29.76
N VAL A 849 -20.21 50.57 -29.28
CA VAL A 849 -20.76 49.21 -29.13
C VAL A 849 -21.53 48.74 -30.37
N ALA A 850 -21.49 47.44 -30.71
CA ALA A 850 -22.64 46.62 -31.16
C ALA A 850 -22.22 45.18 -31.50
N GLY A 851 -23.04 44.18 -31.14
CA GLY A 851 -22.83 42.77 -31.52
C GLY A 851 -23.94 42.20 -32.41
N ALA A 852 -23.78 40.97 -32.91
CA ALA A 852 -24.85 40.18 -33.53
C ALA A 852 -24.56 38.67 -33.49
N LEU A 853 -25.60 37.89 -33.21
CA LEU A 853 -25.62 36.42 -33.11
C LEU A 853 -26.23 35.84 -34.41
N VAL A 854 -25.58 34.87 -35.07
CA VAL A 854 -26.22 33.95 -36.04
C VAL A 854 -25.55 32.58 -35.95
N ALA A 855 -26.34 31.51 -35.92
CA ALA A 855 -25.90 30.11 -35.89
C ALA A 855 -26.11 29.39 -37.23
N LEU A 856 -25.34 28.33 -37.49
CA LEU A 856 -25.66 27.27 -38.47
C LEU A 856 -24.92 25.97 -38.08
N ALA A 857 -25.46 24.81 -38.48
CA ALA A 857 -25.21 23.54 -37.81
C ALA A 857 -24.71 22.39 -38.73
N VAL A 858 -23.75 21.60 -38.21
CA VAL A 858 -23.64 20.10 -38.24
C VAL A 858 -23.55 19.37 -39.61
N PRO A 859 -22.86 18.20 -39.79
CA PRO A 859 -21.86 17.47 -38.97
C PRO A 859 -20.50 17.19 -39.70
N GLY A 860 -19.51 16.63 -38.99
CA GLY A 860 -18.41 15.86 -39.62
C GLY A 860 -17.08 15.75 -38.86
N THR A 861 -16.86 14.60 -38.22
CA THR A 861 -15.56 13.94 -37.92
C THR A 861 -14.31 14.75 -37.52
N GLY A 862 -13.88 14.57 -36.26
CA GLY A 862 -12.55 14.04 -35.95
C GLY A 862 -11.33 14.98 -35.90
N GLY A 863 -10.79 15.14 -34.69
CA GLY A 863 -9.34 15.35 -34.49
C GLY A 863 -8.85 16.79 -34.24
N VAL A 864 -7.98 16.91 -33.23
CA VAL A 864 -7.08 18.03 -32.91
C VAL A 864 -7.73 19.34 -32.43
N GLY A 865 -7.57 19.61 -31.13
CA GLY A 865 -8.05 20.85 -30.53
C GLY A 865 -7.48 21.23 -29.15
N VAL A 866 -6.16 21.28 -28.96
CA VAL A 866 -5.54 22.14 -27.91
C VAL A 866 -4.23 22.77 -28.42
N ALA A 867 -4.34 23.94 -29.06
CA ALA A 867 -3.18 24.81 -29.37
C ALA A 867 -3.57 26.31 -29.40
N ALA A 868 -4.55 26.70 -28.57
CA ALA A 868 -5.15 28.04 -28.60
C ALA A 868 -5.25 28.73 -27.21
N ALA A 869 -4.59 28.21 -26.18
CA ALA A 869 -4.58 28.79 -24.83
C ALA A 869 -3.36 29.70 -24.54
N ALA A 870 -2.25 29.56 -25.28
CA ALA A 870 -0.99 30.26 -24.96
C ALA A 870 -0.96 31.77 -25.33
N ILE A 871 -1.78 32.23 -26.28
CA ILE A 871 -1.75 33.62 -26.76
C ILE A 871 -2.57 34.58 -25.86
N GLY A 872 -3.51 34.05 -25.06
CA GLY A 872 -4.32 34.86 -24.14
C GLY A 872 -3.53 35.41 -22.96
N VAL A 873 -2.61 34.63 -22.39
CA VAL A 873 -1.82 35.01 -21.21
C VAL A 873 -0.72 36.02 -21.56
N ALA A 874 -0.07 35.85 -22.72
CA ALA A 874 1.00 36.75 -23.19
C ALA A 874 0.52 38.20 -23.39
N LEU A 875 -0.73 38.41 -23.84
CA LEU A 875 -1.29 39.75 -24.06
C LEU A 875 -1.84 40.42 -22.79
N LEU A 876 -2.04 39.67 -21.70
CA LEU A 876 -2.40 40.23 -20.39
C LEU A 876 -1.17 40.59 -19.56
N ALA A 877 -0.10 39.77 -19.63
CA ALA A 877 1.19 40.09 -19.00
C ALA A 877 1.81 41.39 -19.55
N ALA A 878 1.74 41.61 -20.87
CA ALA A 878 2.23 42.83 -21.50
C ALA A 878 1.43 44.11 -21.15
N ALA A 879 0.21 43.98 -20.61
CA ALA A 879 -0.66 45.11 -20.29
C ALA A 879 -0.44 45.69 -18.88
N VAL A 880 0.12 44.90 -17.95
CA VAL A 880 0.37 45.35 -16.55
C VAL A 880 1.75 46.02 -16.41
N ALA A 881 2.71 45.71 -17.29
CA ALA A 881 4.07 46.25 -17.25
C ALA A 881 4.22 47.71 -17.72
N VAL A 882 3.13 48.41 -18.09
CA VAL A 882 3.14 49.79 -18.65
C VAL A 882 2.33 50.79 -17.81
N THR A 883 1.92 50.43 -16.59
CA THR A 883 1.15 51.30 -15.68
C THR A 883 1.69 51.42 -14.25
N ARG A 884 3.02 51.59 -14.12
CA ARG A 884 3.64 52.41 -13.07
C ARG A 884 4.71 53.31 -13.66
#